data_AF-A0A6F9BXD1-F1
#
_entry.id   AF-A0A6F9BXD1-F1
#
_cell.length_a   1.000
_cell.length_b   1.000
_cell.length_c   1.000
_cell.angle_alpha   90.00
_cell.angle_beta   90.00
_cell.angle_gamma   90.00
#
_symmetry.space_group_name_H-M   'P 1'
#
loop_
_entity.id
_entity.type
_entity.pdbx_description
1 polymer ?
#
loop_
_entity_poly.entity_id
_entity_poly.type
_entity_poly.pdbx_seq_one_letter_code
_entity_poly.pdbx_strand_id
1 'polypeptide(L)'
;MNRGINDSKDLPEEYLSAIYDEIAGKKIAMKETKEITLKSNKHSVASEKQRRLLYNVEMEQMAKTAKALMEAVSHVQAPFTSATHLEHVRPMFKLAWTPFLAAFSVGLQDCDDTEVAFLCLEGIRFAIRIACIFTIQGFITSTKEQSNDEYLGLVDFVRWLCAVSMDELASPTHPRMFSLQKIVEISYYNMGRIRLQWSRIWEVIGDHFNKVGCNPNEDVAIFALDSLRQLSMKFLEKGELANFRFQKDFLRPFEHIMKKNRSPTIRDMVVRCIAQMVNSQAGNIRSGWKNIFSVFHLAASDQDESIVELAFQTTGHISIKCLSEFACNASFPDTSMEAIRLIRHCAKYVSDRPQAFKDYTSDDMNVAPEDRVWVRGWFPILFELSCIINRCKLDVRTRGLTVMFEVMKTYGHTFEKHWWQDLFRIVFRIFDNMKLPEQQTEASFHIPNTHSPKTQLYLTCNQRLFLYKAEWMTTTCNHALYAISDVFTQYFESLSDVLLDDILAQLYWYNEQLARSGTNCLENVVILNGEKFTPETWDKTCNCMLDIFKTTIPHALLTWRPAGAEGDPMSPQDVSDKQLDSISQKSVDIQSHSEDPHSINSAERVAMETRRQSQYSVGMYEDGPRNRTPTKIQEQRLFSALLIKCVVQLELIQTIDNMVFFPATSRKEDAENLAAAQRDALDTADVLVETQDQGMYRYLTSEQLFKLLDCLLESHRFAKAFNANNEQRTTLWKAGFKGKSKPNLLKQETSSLACGLRILFRMYADDSRQTASEEVQRRLLNVCSEAVAYFLTLTSESHRESWTNLLLLFLTKVLKISDDRFKAHASRYYPLLCEIMQVDLIPELRSVLRKFYLRIGFVFQIAQLPDTSQPEQEPEPGLEVEVEVERGKVAGEQAQ
;
A
#
# COMPACT_ATOMS: atom_id res chain seq x y z
N MET A 1 18.27 -84.28 15.53
CA MET A 1 18.63 -82.88 15.24
C MET A 1 20.05 -82.50 15.70
N ASN A 2 20.90 -83.44 16.16
CA ASN A 2 22.19 -83.10 16.78
C ASN A 2 23.43 -83.62 16.00
N ARG A 3 23.30 -83.91 14.69
CA ARG A 3 24.46 -84.33 13.89
C ARG A 3 25.37 -83.14 13.57
N GLY A 4 26.67 -83.29 13.77
CA GLY A 4 27.70 -82.31 13.38
C GLY A 4 27.94 -81.09 14.29
N ILE A 5 27.36 -81.04 15.51
CA ILE A 5 27.48 -79.90 16.44
C ILE A 5 28.86 -79.79 17.13
N ASN A 6 29.70 -80.82 17.06
CA ASN A 6 31.07 -80.79 17.60
C ASN A 6 32.11 -80.75 16.47
N ASP A 7 32.37 -79.57 15.91
CA ASP A 7 33.34 -79.35 14.83
C ASP A 7 33.23 -80.39 13.71
N SER A 8 32.01 -80.56 13.18
CA SER A 8 31.68 -81.51 12.10
C SER A 8 31.80 -83.01 12.46
N LYS A 9 31.90 -83.36 13.75
CA LYS A 9 31.74 -84.72 14.26
C LYS A 9 30.46 -84.85 15.10
N ASP A 10 29.92 -86.07 15.14
CA ASP A 10 28.79 -86.40 16.00
C ASP A 10 29.27 -86.55 17.46
N LEU A 11 28.45 -86.10 18.41
CA LEU A 11 28.70 -86.30 19.84
C LEU A 11 28.60 -87.80 20.20
N PRO A 12 29.40 -88.31 21.15
CA PRO A 12 29.36 -89.71 21.55
C PRO A 12 27.96 -90.14 21.99
N GLU A 13 27.50 -91.31 21.53
CA GLU A 13 26.15 -91.82 21.78
C GLU A 13 25.89 -92.08 23.27
N GLU A 14 26.92 -92.49 24.03
CA GLU A 14 26.84 -92.65 25.49
C GLU A 14 26.57 -91.34 26.23
N TYR A 15 27.10 -90.21 25.72
CA TYR A 15 26.88 -88.89 26.32
C TYR A 15 25.46 -88.38 26.04
N LEU A 16 24.94 -88.63 24.83
CA LEU A 16 23.57 -88.27 24.46
C LEU A 16 22.55 -89.16 25.18
N SER A 17 22.85 -90.45 25.34
CA SER A 17 22.02 -91.39 26.12
C SER A 17 22.03 -91.03 27.61
N ALA A 18 23.17 -90.62 28.18
CA ALA A 18 23.22 -90.17 29.57
C ALA A 18 22.40 -88.89 29.81
N ILE A 19 22.41 -87.93 28.88
CA ILE A 19 21.55 -86.73 28.95
C ILE A 19 20.08 -87.11 28.77
N TYR A 20 19.77 -88.03 27.85
CA TYR A 20 18.40 -88.53 27.66
C TYR A 20 17.88 -89.22 28.92
N ASP A 21 18.68 -90.11 29.51
CA ASP A 21 18.33 -90.83 30.74
C ASP A 21 18.26 -89.89 31.95
N GLU A 22 19.07 -88.82 31.99
CA GLU A 22 18.97 -87.79 33.03
C GLU A 22 17.69 -86.94 32.86
N ILE A 23 17.31 -86.58 31.63
CA ILE A 23 16.07 -85.83 31.34
C ILE A 23 14.82 -86.72 31.52
N ALA A 24 14.91 -88.01 31.19
CA ALA A 24 13.85 -88.98 31.40
C ALA A 24 13.68 -89.33 32.89
N GLY A 25 14.78 -89.42 33.64
CA GLY A 25 14.80 -89.66 35.08
C GLY A 25 14.39 -88.44 35.91
N LYS A 26 14.76 -87.22 35.49
CA LYS A 26 14.28 -85.95 36.04
C LYS A 26 13.23 -85.35 35.12
N LYS A 27 12.08 -86.02 35.01
CA LYS A 27 10.94 -85.51 34.26
C LYS A 27 10.59 -84.10 34.76
N ILE A 28 10.86 -83.07 33.96
CA ILE A 28 10.35 -81.71 34.20
C ILE A 28 8.86 -81.75 33.90
N ALA A 29 8.08 -82.19 34.88
CA ALA A 29 6.65 -81.97 34.89
C ALA A 29 6.42 -80.55 35.39
N MET A 30 5.89 -79.66 34.54
CA MET A 30 5.16 -78.51 35.05
C MET A 30 4.05 -79.08 35.93
N LYS A 31 4.01 -78.70 37.22
CA LYS A 31 2.72 -78.66 37.91
C LYS A 31 1.84 -77.82 37.00
N GLU A 32 0.72 -78.38 36.56
CA GLU A 32 -0.32 -77.63 35.89
C GLU A 32 -0.51 -76.33 36.68
N THR A 33 -0.08 -75.21 36.12
CA THR A 33 -0.66 -73.93 36.49
C THR A 33 -2.12 -74.19 36.25
N LYS A 34 -2.93 -74.24 37.32
CA LYS A 34 -4.38 -74.24 37.17
C LYS A 34 -4.68 -73.03 36.32
N GLU A 35 -4.88 -73.23 35.02
CA GLU A 35 -5.71 -72.36 34.23
C GLU A 35 -7.00 -72.31 35.02
N ILE A 36 -7.25 -71.20 35.68
CA ILE A 36 -8.57 -70.88 36.16
C ILE A 36 -9.38 -70.69 34.89
N THR A 37 -9.90 -71.80 34.36
CA THR A 37 -10.99 -71.82 33.39
C THR A 37 -12.20 -71.33 34.16
N LEU A 38 -12.31 -70.01 34.31
CA LEU A 38 -13.57 -69.36 34.59
C LEU A 38 -14.46 -69.68 33.39
N LYS A 39 -15.40 -70.60 33.61
CA LYS A 39 -16.49 -70.92 32.67
C LYS A 39 -17.01 -69.62 32.09
N SER A 40 -16.90 -69.47 30.77
CA SER A 40 -17.54 -68.36 30.07
C SER A 40 -19.06 -68.57 30.14
N ASN A 41 -19.70 -67.99 31.15
CA ASN A 41 -21.12 -67.67 31.03
C ASN A 41 -21.21 -66.52 30.03
N LYS A 42 -21.54 -66.87 28.79
CA LYS A 42 -22.13 -65.94 27.82
C LYS A 42 -23.41 -65.41 28.45
N HIS A 43 -23.35 -64.24 29.08
CA HIS A 43 -24.39 -63.21 29.15
C HIS A 43 -23.99 -62.13 30.18
N SER A 44 -23.60 -60.96 29.66
CA SER A 44 -23.98 -59.61 30.09
C SER A 44 -22.85 -58.63 29.80
N VAL A 45 -23.21 -57.48 29.26
CA VAL A 45 -22.29 -56.38 28.98
C VAL A 45 -21.86 -55.81 30.33
N ALA A 46 -20.70 -56.23 30.82
CA ALA A 46 -20.14 -55.73 32.06
C ALA A 46 -19.80 -54.23 31.90
N SER A 47 -20.41 -53.40 32.75
CA SER A 47 -20.06 -51.99 32.90
C SER A 47 -18.56 -51.83 33.14
N GLU A 48 -17.96 -50.79 32.57
CA GLU A 48 -16.53 -50.51 32.67
C GLU A 48 -16.03 -50.47 34.12
N LYS A 49 -16.89 -50.08 35.06
CA LYS A 49 -16.61 -50.07 36.50
C LYS A 49 -16.37 -51.47 37.08
N GLN A 50 -17.06 -52.49 36.55
CA GLN A 50 -16.97 -53.86 37.05
C GLN A 50 -15.74 -54.60 36.49
N ARG A 51 -15.31 -54.28 35.26
CA ARG A 51 -14.02 -54.72 34.72
C ARG A 51 -12.84 -54.16 35.52
N ARG A 52 -12.89 -52.88 35.90
CA ARG A 52 -11.85 -52.23 36.72
C ARG A 52 -11.69 -52.88 38.09
N LEU A 53 -12.80 -53.21 38.76
CA LEU A 53 -12.75 -53.85 40.08
C LEU A 53 -12.10 -55.24 40.02
N LEU A 54 -12.46 -56.05 39.02
CA LEU A 54 -11.87 -57.38 38.81
C LEU A 54 -10.37 -57.28 38.52
N TYR A 55 -9.98 -56.32 37.70
CA TYR A 55 -8.58 -56.07 37.38
C TYR A 55 -7.76 -55.61 38.60
N ASN A 56 -8.31 -54.71 39.43
CA ASN A 56 -7.64 -54.26 40.66
C ASN A 56 -7.42 -55.41 41.66
N VAL A 57 -8.42 -56.28 41.84
CA VAL A 57 -8.30 -57.48 42.69
C VAL A 57 -7.23 -58.44 42.13
N GLU A 58 -7.18 -58.61 40.80
CA GLU A 58 -6.18 -59.43 40.13
C GLU A 58 -4.75 -58.88 40.31
N MET A 59 -4.59 -57.55 40.22
CA MET A 59 -3.32 -56.86 40.45
C MET A 59 -2.85 -56.98 41.90
N GLU A 60 -3.75 -56.79 42.88
CA GLU A 60 -3.40 -56.93 44.30
C GLU A 60 -3.00 -58.37 44.63
N GLN A 61 -3.66 -59.36 44.02
CA GLN A 61 -3.32 -60.77 44.17
C GLN A 61 -1.98 -61.12 43.50
N MET A 62 -1.68 -60.55 42.34
CA MET A 62 -0.37 -60.67 41.70
C MET A 62 0.74 -60.02 42.53
N ALA A 63 0.50 -58.84 43.11
CA ALA A 63 1.48 -58.17 43.98
C ALA A 63 1.79 -58.99 45.25
N LYS A 64 0.77 -59.55 45.90
CA LYS A 64 0.94 -60.46 47.05
C LYS A 64 1.72 -61.71 46.66
N THR A 65 1.46 -62.27 45.48
CA THR A 65 2.17 -63.44 44.96
C THR A 65 3.64 -63.11 44.63
N ALA A 66 3.90 -61.95 44.03
CA ALA A 66 5.25 -61.47 43.75
C ALA A 66 6.05 -61.22 45.03
N LYS A 67 5.43 -60.61 46.05
CA LYS A 67 6.04 -60.41 47.37
C LYS A 67 6.41 -61.75 48.03
N ALA A 68 5.49 -62.72 48.03
CA ALA A 68 5.74 -64.04 48.58
C ALA A 68 6.86 -64.81 47.83
N LEU A 69 6.92 -64.68 46.49
CA LEU A 69 8.01 -65.24 45.69
C LEU A 69 9.35 -64.55 45.98
N MET A 70 9.38 -63.22 46.10
CA MET A 70 10.58 -62.47 46.44
C MET A 70 11.09 -62.80 47.85
N GLU A 71 10.20 -62.91 48.84
CA GLU A 71 10.53 -63.33 50.21
C GLU A 71 11.06 -64.77 50.23
N ALA A 72 10.41 -65.69 49.50
CA ALA A 72 10.85 -67.09 49.41
C ALA A 72 12.22 -67.27 48.73
N VAL A 73 12.55 -66.41 47.74
CA VAL A 73 13.82 -66.46 47.01
C VAL A 73 14.92 -65.64 47.70
N SER A 74 14.57 -64.68 48.57
CA SER A 74 15.54 -63.85 49.32
C SER A 74 16.49 -64.66 50.23
N HIS A 75 16.09 -65.88 50.59
CA HIS A 75 16.89 -66.81 51.40
C HIS A 75 17.62 -67.90 50.57
N VAL A 76 17.48 -67.89 49.23
CA VAL A 76 18.10 -68.88 48.34
C VAL A 76 19.40 -68.31 47.76
N GLN A 77 20.55 -68.73 48.31
CA GLN A 77 21.86 -68.52 47.67
C GLN A 77 22.04 -69.50 46.51
N ALA A 78 21.48 -69.18 45.35
CA ALA A 78 21.81 -69.83 44.10
C ALA A 78 22.87 -69.01 43.34
N PRO A 79 23.81 -69.64 42.60
CA PRO A 79 24.72 -68.91 41.73
C PRO A 79 23.93 -68.31 40.56
N PHE A 80 23.71 -67.00 40.59
CA PHE A 80 23.08 -66.27 39.48
C PHE A 80 24.12 -65.90 38.43
N THR A 81 23.85 -66.22 37.17
CA THR A 81 24.66 -65.79 36.03
C THR A 81 24.09 -64.49 35.47
N SER A 82 24.91 -63.44 35.40
CA SER A 82 24.49 -62.16 34.80
C SER A 82 24.33 -62.32 33.28
N ALA A 83 23.10 -62.24 32.78
CA ALA A 83 22.82 -62.28 31.35
C ALA A 83 22.88 -60.87 30.75
N THR A 84 23.90 -60.62 29.91
CA THR A 84 24.10 -59.33 29.24
C THR A 84 23.62 -59.30 27.79
N HIS A 85 23.21 -60.45 27.24
CA HIS A 85 22.81 -60.58 25.84
C HIS A 85 21.30 -60.27 25.62
N LEU A 86 20.99 -59.55 24.54
CA LEU A 86 19.64 -59.07 24.18
C LEU A 86 18.59 -60.20 24.19
N GLU A 87 18.98 -61.39 23.75
CA GLU A 87 18.08 -62.56 23.61
C GLU A 87 17.62 -63.16 24.94
N HIS A 88 18.35 -62.91 26.04
CA HIS A 88 17.97 -63.42 27.37
C HIS A 88 17.09 -62.43 28.14
N VAL A 89 17.39 -61.14 28.00
CA VAL A 89 16.71 -60.08 28.76
C VAL A 89 15.25 -59.91 28.31
N ARG A 90 14.94 -60.06 27.01
CA ARG A 90 13.57 -59.91 26.48
C ARG A 90 12.59 -60.97 27.05
N PRO A 91 12.87 -62.29 27.01
CA PRO A 91 12.03 -63.30 27.64
C PRO A 91 11.91 -63.14 29.16
N MET A 92 13.00 -62.80 29.84
CA MET A 92 13.00 -62.56 31.29
C MET A 92 12.04 -61.42 31.66
N PHE A 93 12.13 -60.29 30.96
CA PHE A 93 11.23 -59.17 31.22
C PHE A 93 9.79 -59.47 30.79
N LYS A 94 9.56 -60.25 29.72
CA LYS A 94 8.21 -60.70 29.31
C LYS A 94 7.46 -61.47 30.39
N LEU A 95 8.17 -62.15 31.29
CA LEU A 95 7.58 -62.84 32.45
C LEU A 95 7.48 -61.94 33.69
N ALA A 96 8.43 -61.01 33.87
CA ALA A 96 8.54 -60.19 35.07
C ALA A 96 7.73 -58.88 35.04
N TRP A 97 7.35 -58.38 33.85
CA TRP A 97 6.74 -57.05 33.74
C TRP A 97 5.36 -56.94 34.41
N THR A 98 4.55 -58.00 34.42
CA THR A 98 3.21 -57.99 35.03
C THR A 98 3.29 -57.91 36.56
N PRO A 99 4.16 -58.72 37.22
CA PRO A 99 4.49 -58.53 38.63
C PRO A 99 5.07 -57.15 38.97
N PHE A 100 5.98 -56.61 38.13
CA PHE A 100 6.54 -55.27 38.34
C PHE A 100 5.48 -54.18 38.26
N LEU A 101 4.60 -54.25 37.26
CA LEU A 101 3.50 -53.30 37.13
C LEU A 101 2.56 -53.39 38.34
N ALA A 102 2.19 -54.59 38.77
CA ALA A 102 1.37 -54.78 39.96
C ALA A 102 2.02 -54.20 41.22
N ALA A 103 3.31 -54.46 41.44
CA ALA A 103 4.04 -53.96 42.61
C ALA A 103 4.16 -52.42 42.61
N PHE A 104 4.50 -51.80 41.48
CA PHE A 104 4.61 -50.35 41.40
C PHE A 104 3.26 -49.65 41.48
N SER A 105 2.20 -50.23 40.89
CA SER A 105 0.87 -49.62 40.90
C SER A 105 0.18 -49.74 42.26
N VAL A 106 0.33 -50.86 42.97
CA VAL A 106 -0.16 -50.98 44.36
C VAL A 106 0.64 -50.05 45.29
N GLY A 107 1.96 -49.96 45.09
CA GLY A 107 2.81 -49.05 45.85
C GLY A 107 2.52 -47.57 45.60
N LEU A 108 1.86 -47.22 44.50
CA LEU A 108 1.38 -45.86 44.25
C LEU A 108 0.01 -45.63 44.92
N GLN A 109 -0.96 -46.54 44.73
CA GLN A 109 -2.34 -46.41 45.22
C GLN A 109 -2.49 -46.26 46.75
N ASP A 110 -1.61 -46.89 47.55
CA ASP A 110 -1.74 -46.98 49.01
C ASP A 110 -0.67 -46.16 49.78
N CYS A 111 -0.08 -45.15 49.15
CA CYS A 111 1.17 -44.53 49.62
C CYS A 111 1.01 -43.05 50.00
N ASP A 112 1.19 -42.73 51.29
CA ASP A 112 1.37 -41.36 51.81
C ASP A 112 2.85 -40.90 51.79
N ASP A 113 3.79 -41.81 51.47
CA ASP A 113 5.24 -41.59 51.52
C ASP A 113 5.83 -41.20 50.16
N THR A 114 6.28 -39.95 50.05
CA THR A 114 6.89 -39.41 48.82
C THR A 114 8.08 -40.19 48.28
N GLU A 115 8.85 -40.89 49.13
CA GLU A 115 10.02 -41.66 48.71
C GLU A 115 9.63 -42.99 48.06
N VAL A 116 8.59 -43.65 48.60
CA VAL A 116 8.01 -44.87 48.01
C VAL A 116 7.36 -44.55 46.66
N ALA A 117 6.58 -43.47 46.59
CA ALA A 117 6.02 -42.99 45.32
C ALA A 117 7.11 -42.70 44.28
N PHE A 118 8.20 -42.04 44.68
CA PHE A 118 9.34 -41.77 43.79
C PHE A 118 10.01 -43.06 43.28
N LEU A 119 10.25 -44.04 44.15
CA LEU A 119 10.84 -45.33 43.77
C LEU A 119 9.92 -46.14 42.85
N CYS A 120 8.60 -46.12 43.08
CA CYS A 120 7.63 -46.76 42.20
C CYS A 120 7.60 -46.08 40.82
N LEU A 121 7.67 -44.75 40.76
CA LEU A 121 7.75 -44.00 39.50
C LEU A 121 9.08 -44.25 38.76
N GLU A 122 10.21 -44.33 39.46
CA GLU A 122 11.51 -44.70 38.88
C GLU A 122 11.51 -46.17 38.40
N GLY A 123 10.88 -47.08 39.15
CA GLY A 123 10.68 -48.47 38.75
C GLY A 123 9.86 -48.59 37.46
N ILE A 124 8.76 -47.84 37.37
CA ILE A 124 7.95 -47.71 36.16
C ILE A 124 8.78 -47.12 35.01
N ARG A 125 9.59 -46.07 35.26
CA ARG A 125 10.49 -45.48 34.26
C ARG A 125 11.48 -46.51 33.69
N PHE A 126 12.14 -47.29 34.55
CA PHE A 126 13.07 -48.34 34.09
C PHE A 126 12.33 -49.45 33.34
N ALA A 127 11.15 -49.84 33.81
CA ALA A 127 10.31 -50.83 33.15
C ALA A 127 9.85 -50.36 31.76
N ILE A 128 9.48 -49.09 31.59
CA ILE A 128 9.19 -48.48 30.29
C ILE A 128 10.43 -48.53 29.41
N ARG A 129 11.60 -48.11 29.93
CA ARG A 129 12.85 -48.10 29.16
C ARG A 129 13.20 -49.50 28.64
N ILE A 130 13.07 -50.53 29.47
CA ILE A 130 13.29 -51.92 29.08
C ILE A 130 12.23 -52.37 28.05
N ALA A 131 10.95 -52.08 28.30
CA ALA A 131 9.87 -52.42 27.37
C ALA A 131 10.06 -51.78 25.99
N CYS A 132 10.53 -50.53 25.93
CA CYS A 132 10.82 -49.83 24.69
C CYS A 132 12.06 -50.40 23.98
N ILE A 133 13.14 -50.68 24.71
CA ILE A 133 14.36 -51.30 24.15
C ILE A 133 14.05 -52.64 23.48
N PHE A 134 13.18 -53.47 24.07
CA PHE A 134 12.86 -54.82 23.60
C PHE A 134 11.50 -54.93 22.87
N THR A 135 10.89 -53.80 22.52
CA THR A 135 9.60 -53.69 21.80
C THR A 135 8.49 -54.56 22.41
N ILE A 136 8.34 -54.51 23.74
CA ILE A 136 7.34 -55.28 24.49
C ILE A 136 6.07 -54.44 24.67
N GLN A 137 5.00 -54.84 23.99
CA GLN A 137 3.75 -54.08 23.94
C GLN A 137 2.85 -54.26 25.17
N GLY A 138 2.99 -55.37 25.90
CA GLY A 138 2.12 -55.75 27.03
C GLY A 138 2.13 -54.72 28.16
N PHE A 139 3.31 -54.38 28.69
CA PHE A 139 3.48 -53.43 29.80
C PHE A 139 2.87 -52.05 29.50
N ILE A 140 3.18 -51.48 28.33
CA ILE A 140 2.71 -50.14 27.92
C ILE A 140 1.21 -50.12 27.63
N THR A 141 0.61 -51.27 27.28
CA THR A 141 -0.83 -51.39 27.04
C THR A 141 -1.60 -51.58 28.34
N SER A 142 -1.05 -52.31 29.32
CA SER A 142 -1.70 -52.52 30.62
C SER A 142 -1.66 -51.31 31.55
N THR A 143 -0.66 -50.43 31.42
CA THR A 143 -0.68 -49.11 32.09
C THR A 143 -1.82 -48.20 31.59
N LYS A 144 -2.48 -48.53 30.46
CA LYS A 144 -3.63 -47.78 29.92
C LYS A 144 -4.87 -47.88 30.83
N GLU A 145 -5.03 -48.96 31.60
CA GLU A 145 -6.29 -49.27 32.32
C GLU A 145 -6.33 -48.80 33.79
N GLN A 146 -5.17 -48.59 34.42
CA GLN A 146 -5.07 -48.26 35.87
C GLN A 146 -5.26 -46.78 36.23
N SER A 147 -5.28 -45.89 35.24
CA SER A 147 -5.00 -44.46 35.45
C SER A 147 -6.21 -43.58 35.74
N ASN A 148 -7.24 -44.09 36.43
CA ASN A 148 -8.41 -43.29 36.79
C ASN A 148 -8.37 -42.71 38.22
N ASP A 149 -7.59 -43.27 39.14
CA ASP A 149 -7.59 -42.81 40.55
C ASP A 149 -6.33 -42.07 41.00
N GLU A 150 -5.25 -42.01 40.20
CA GLU A 150 -4.07 -41.19 40.51
C GLU A 150 -3.64 -40.32 39.33
N TYR A 151 -4.12 -39.08 39.36
CA TYR A 151 -3.86 -38.08 38.34
C TYR A 151 -2.38 -37.68 38.23
N LEU A 152 -1.61 -37.76 39.32
CA LEU A 152 -0.21 -37.32 39.37
C LEU A 152 0.73 -38.33 38.67
N GLY A 153 0.54 -39.63 38.93
CA GLY A 153 1.36 -40.69 38.33
C GLY A 153 1.24 -40.80 36.82
N LEU A 154 0.09 -40.45 36.23
CA LEU A 154 -0.09 -40.45 34.77
C LEU A 154 0.72 -39.35 34.07
N VAL A 155 0.78 -38.16 34.65
CA VAL A 155 1.56 -37.06 34.06
C VAL A 155 3.06 -37.37 34.14
N ASP A 156 3.52 -37.91 35.26
CA ASP A 156 4.91 -38.35 35.42
C ASP A 156 5.28 -39.52 34.49
N PHE A 157 4.39 -40.49 34.34
CA PHE A 157 4.54 -41.57 33.36
C PHE A 157 4.73 -41.02 31.93
N VAL A 158 3.88 -40.06 31.51
CA VAL A 158 3.98 -39.44 30.19
C VAL A 158 5.29 -38.65 30.04
N ARG A 159 5.74 -37.91 31.08
CA ARG A 159 7.05 -37.22 31.08
C ARG A 159 8.19 -38.20 30.85
N TRP A 160 8.20 -39.33 31.55
CA TRP A 160 9.24 -40.34 31.40
C TRP A 160 9.21 -41.01 30.03
N LEU A 161 8.03 -41.32 29.51
CA LEU A 161 7.89 -41.88 28.17
C LEU A 161 8.39 -40.90 27.10
N CYS A 162 8.10 -39.60 27.23
CA CYS A 162 8.66 -38.56 26.37
C CYS A 162 10.20 -38.49 26.47
N ALA A 163 10.76 -38.60 27.68
CA ALA A 163 12.22 -38.63 27.86
C ALA A 163 12.87 -39.85 27.17
N VAL A 164 12.31 -41.06 27.35
CA VAL A 164 12.78 -42.27 26.66
C VAL A 164 12.66 -42.12 25.15
N SER A 165 11.56 -41.53 24.67
CA SER A 165 11.40 -41.23 23.25
C SER A 165 12.47 -40.26 22.74
N MET A 166 12.87 -39.24 23.51
CA MET A 166 13.96 -38.35 23.09
C MET A 166 15.30 -39.10 22.99
N ASP A 167 15.62 -39.95 23.95
CA ASP A 167 16.84 -40.77 23.93
C ASP A 167 16.86 -41.74 22.74
N GLU A 168 15.72 -42.33 22.40
CA GLU A 168 15.58 -43.23 21.24
C GLU A 168 15.76 -42.52 19.89
N LEU A 169 15.33 -41.26 19.82
CA LEU A 169 15.40 -40.43 18.61
C LEU A 169 16.73 -39.68 18.49
N ALA A 170 17.52 -39.58 19.56
CA ALA A 170 18.84 -38.96 19.55
C ALA A 170 19.92 -39.85 18.90
N SER A 171 19.62 -41.11 18.61
CA SER A 171 20.52 -42.04 17.92
C SER A 171 20.79 -41.57 16.48
N PRO A 172 22.05 -41.23 16.12
CA PRO A 172 22.36 -40.64 14.82
C PRO A 172 22.34 -41.64 13.66
N THR A 173 22.41 -42.96 13.92
CA THR A 173 22.48 -43.99 12.87
C THR A 173 21.17 -44.72 12.66
N HIS A 174 20.37 -44.94 13.72
CA HIS A 174 19.07 -45.63 13.65
C HIS A 174 18.13 -45.06 14.73
N PRO A 175 17.35 -44.00 14.45
CA PRO A 175 16.36 -43.49 15.38
C PRO A 175 15.22 -44.51 15.54
N ARG A 176 14.85 -44.81 16.79
CA ARG A 176 13.76 -45.76 17.08
C ARG A 176 12.46 -45.01 17.37
N MET A 177 11.42 -45.30 16.58
CA MET A 177 10.13 -44.60 16.66
C MET A 177 9.13 -45.23 17.64
N PHE A 178 9.49 -46.33 18.30
CA PHE A 178 8.57 -47.13 19.11
C PHE A 178 7.94 -46.31 20.26
N SER A 179 8.75 -45.60 21.04
CA SER A 179 8.21 -44.80 22.14
C SER A 179 7.34 -43.65 21.64
N LEU A 180 7.70 -43.04 20.50
CA LEU A 180 6.90 -41.99 19.88
C LEU A 180 5.53 -42.52 19.42
N GLN A 181 5.48 -43.69 18.78
CA GLN A 181 4.22 -44.36 18.42
C GLN A 181 3.32 -44.60 19.65
N LYS A 182 3.92 -44.97 20.79
CA LYS A 182 3.17 -45.15 22.04
C LYS A 182 2.66 -43.85 22.62
N ILE A 183 3.42 -42.75 22.53
CA ILE A 183 2.94 -41.42 22.89
C ILE A 183 1.71 -41.03 22.05
N VAL A 184 1.69 -41.34 20.75
CA VAL A 184 0.54 -41.10 19.87
C VAL A 184 -0.68 -41.93 20.31
N GLU A 185 -0.51 -43.23 20.57
CA GLU A 185 -1.59 -44.09 21.08
C GLU A 185 -2.15 -43.55 22.40
N ILE A 186 -1.29 -43.23 23.36
CA ILE A 186 -1.67 -42.68 24.66
C ILE A 186 -2.44 -41.37 24.48
N SER A 187 -1.97 -40.50 23.59
CA SER A 187 -2.66 -39.24 23.27
C SER A 187 -4.08 -39.51 22.75
N TYR A 188 -4.23 -40.49 21.84
CA TYR A 188 -5.51 -40.84 21.25
C TYR A 188 -6.53 -41.36 22.28
N TYR A 189 -6.11 -42.26 23.18
CA TYR A 189 -7.03 -42.81 24.17
C TYR A 189 -7.37 -41.82 25.30
N ASN A 190 -6.43 -40.93 25.66
CA ASN A 190 -6.61 -40.03 26.81
C ASN A 190 -7.25 -38.68 26.44
N MET A 191 -7.38 -38.34 25.15
CA MET A 191 -8.08 -37.11 24.73
C MET A 191 -9.60 -37.11 25.02
N GLY A 192 -10.17 -38.18 25.57
CA GLY A 192 -11.55 -38.25 26.06
C GLY A 192 -11.74 -37.89 27.53
N ARG A 193 -10.65 -37.60 28.27
CA ARG A 193 -10.69 -37.30 29.70
C ARG A 193 -11.29 -35.93 30.03
N ILE A 194 -11.56 -35.72 31.31
CA ILE A 194 -11.90 -34.41 31.87
C ILE A 194 -10.84 -33.39 31.44
N ARG A 195 -11.29 -32.25 30.91
CA ARG A 195 -10.44 -31.31 30.18
C ARG A 195 -9.25 -30.78 30.99
N LEU A 196 -9.44 -30.47 32.27
CA LEU A 196 -8.34 -30.04 33.15
C LEU A 196 -7.24 -31.09 33.26
N GLN A 197 -7.64 -32.37 33.29
CA GLN A 197 -6.69 -33.47 33.36
C GLN A 197 -5.91 -33.62 32.05
N TRP A 198 -6.63 -33.58 30.92
CA TRP A 198 -6.04 -33.63 29.60
C TRP A 198 -5.08 -32.47 29.33
N SER A 199 -5.42 -31.24 29.72
CA SER A 199 -4.55 -30.08 29.50
C SER A 199 -3.15 -30.25 30.09
N ARG A 200 -3.01 -30.82 31.29
CA ARG A 200 -1.69 -31.06 31.91
C ARG A 200 -0.91 -32.20 31.24
N ILE A 201 -1.63 -33.22 30.74
CA ILE A 201 -1.02 -34.30 29.96
C ILE A 201 -0.53 -33.76 28.61
N TRP A 202 -1.38 -32.97 27.94
CA TRP A 202 -1.08 -32.36 26.65
C TRP A 202 0.04 -31.32 26.72
N GLU A 203 0.21 -30.63 27.85
CA GLU A 203 1.36 -29.74 28.05
C GLU A 203 2.68 -30.49 27.84
N VAL A 204 2.83 -31.67 28.46
CA VAL A 204 4.01 -32.51 28.31
C VAL A 204 4.14 -33.09 26.90
N ILE A 205 3.04 -33.63 26.36
CA ILE A 205 3.03 -34.27 25.04
C ILE A 205 3.25 -33.25 23.92
N GLY A 206 2.58 -32.10 24.00
CA GLY A 206 2.71 -31.00 23.03
C GLY A 206 4.12 -30.44 23.01
N ASP A 207 4.76 -30.28 24.17
CA ASP A 207 6.18 -29.89 24.25
C ASP A 207 7.11 -30.96 23.66
N HIS A 208 6.77 -32.24 23.79
CA HIS A 208 7.49 -33.31 23.13
C HIS A 208 7.33 -33.25 21.60
N PHE A 209 6.11 -33.07 21.09
CA PHE A 209 5.86 -32.89 19.65
C PHE A 209 6.57 -31.66 19.08
N ASN A 210 6.66 -30.56 19.84
CA ASN A 210 7.44 -29.38 19.44
C ASN A 210 8.91 -29.73 19.19
N LYS A 211 9.53 -30.52 20.08
CA LYS A 211 10.93 -30.95 19.96
C LYS A 211 11.13 -31.95 18.83
N VAL A 212 10.27 -32.96 18.75
CA VAL A 212 10.37 -34.03 17.74
C VAL A 212 10.05 -33.53 16.33
N GLY A 213 9.08 -32.63 16.17
CA GLY A 213 8.76 -32.01 14.88
C GLY A 213 9.85 -31.07 14.35
N CYS A 214 10.81 -30.68 15.21
CA CYS A 214 12.00 -29.93 14.83
C CYS A 214 13.27 -30.79 14.81
N ASN A 215 13.14 -32.12 14.81
CA ASN A 215 14.29 -33.03 14.74
C ASN A 215 15.04 -32.85 13.39
N PRO A 216 16.38 -32.90 13.38
CA PRO A 216 17.17 -32.87 12.15
C PRO A 216 16.86 -34.01 11.17
N ASN A 217 16.40 -35.16 11.66
CA ASN A 217 15.95 -36.26 10.83
C ASN A 217 14.53 -36.00 10.32
N GLU A 218 14.40 -35.84 9.00
CA GLU A 218 13.12 -35.51 8.35
C GLU A 218 12.06 -36.61 8.53
N ASP A 219 12.43 -37.90 8.50
CA ASP A 219 11.48 -39.00 8.69
C ASP A 219 10.83 -38.97 10.07
N VAL A 220 11.62 -38.63 11.10
CA VAL A 220 11.14 -38.48 12.48
C VAL A 220 10.17 -37.31 12.57
N ALA A 221 10.53 -36.16 11.99
CA ALA A 221 9.70 -34.97 12.00
C ALA A 221 8.40 -35.14 11.19
N ILE A 222 8.47 -35.79 10.02
CA ILE A 222 7.31 -36.13 9.18
C ILE A 222 6.34 -37.03 9.94
N PHE A 223 6.84 -38.10 10.56
CA PHE A 223 6.00 -39.00 11.36
C PHE A 223 5.32 -38.27 12.52
N ALA A 224 6.05 -37.39 13.21
CA ALA A 224 5.50 -36.62 14.32
C ALA A 224 4.42 -35.64 13.86
N LEU A 225 4.62 -34.95 12.73
CA LEU A 225 3.64 -34.06 12.13
C LEU A 225 2.38 -34.79 11.66
N ASP A 226 2.54 -35.94 10.98
CA ASP A 226 1.40 -36.73 10.53
C ASP A 226 0.61 -37.27 11.73
N SER A 227 1.31 -37.73 12.76
CA SER A 227 0.67 -38.15 14.01
C SER A 227 -0.11 -37.02 14.68
N LEU A 228 0.47 -35.82 14.74
CA LEU A 228 -0.19 -34.63 15.27
C LEU A 228 -1.43 -34.26 14.44
N ARG A 229 -1.36 -34.36 13.11
CA ARG A 229 -2.49 -34.16 12.19
C ARG A 229 -3.63 -35.14 12.46
N GLN A 230 -3.33 -36.44 12.56
CA GLN A 230 -4.33 -37.47 12.84
C GLN A 230 -5.04 -37.22 14.18
N LEU A 231 -4.28 -36.91 15.23
CA LEU A 231 -4.83 -36.56 16.54
C LEU A 231 -5.68 -35.29 16.47
N SER A 232 -5.23 -34.28 15.73
CA SER A 232 -5.95 -33.00 15.56
C SER A 232 -7.27 -33.16 14.84
N MET A 233 -7.32 -33.94 13.76
CA MET A 233 -8.55 -34.26 13.05
C MET A 233 -9.59 -34.90 13.99
N LYS A 234 -9.16 -35.85 14.82
CA LYS A 234 -10.01 -36.51 15.81
C LYS A 234 -10.39 -35.64 17.00
N PHE A 235 -9.52 -34.71 17.39
CA PHE A 235 -9.81 -33.75 18.44
C PHE A 235 -10.85 -32.72 18.00
N LEU A 236 -10.77 -32.24 16.75
CA LEU A 236 -11.71 -31.26 16.18
C LEU A 236 -13.12 -31.84 16.01
N GLU A 237 -13.27 -33.13 15.67
CA GLU A 237 -14.57 -33.82 15.58
C GLU A 237 -15.39 -33.72 16.89
N LYS A 238 -14.74 -33.56 18.05
CA LYS A 238 -15.42 -33.50 19.36
C LYS A 238 -16.07 -32.15 19.66
N GLY A 239 -15.73 -31.10 18.89
CA GLY A 239 -16.22 -29.74 19.10
C GLY A 239 -15.69 -29.06 20.37
N GLU A 240 -15.81 -27.73 20.42
CA GLU A 240 -15.37 -26.91 21.55
C GLU A 240 -16.56 -26.19 22.20
N LEU A 241 -16.66 -26.25 23.54
CA LEU A 241 -17.67 -25.54 24.31
C LEU A 241 -17.43 -24.02 24.24
N ALA A 242 -18.50 -23.23 24.30
CA ALA A 242 -18.40 -21.78 24.40
C ALA A 242 -17.54 -21.37 25.62
N ASN A 243 -16.71 -20.33 25.47
CA ASN A 243 -15.82 -19.74 26.49
C ASN A 243 -14.57 -20.53 26.88
N PHE A 244 -14.31 -21.69 26.27
CA PHE A 244 -13.05 -22.40 26.42
C PHE A 244 -12.22 -22.37 25.14
N ARG A 245 -10.89 -22.36 25.25
CA ARG A 245 -9.94 -22.17 24.13
C ARG A 245 -8.96 -23.33 23.96
N PHE A 246 -9.45 -24.57 24.07
CA PHE A 246 -8.62 -25.78 24.05
C PHE A 246 -8.08 -26.12 22.65
N GLN A 247 -8.83 -25.81 21.58
CA GLN A 247 -8.33 -26.05 20.22
C GLN A 247 -7.08 -25.22 19.93
N LYS A 248 -7.02 -24.00 20.46
CA LYS A 248 -5.85 -23.12 20.35
C LYS A 248 -4.58 -23.77 20.93
N ASP A 249 -4.66 -24.31 22.14
CA ASP A 249 -3.50 -24.94 22.78
C ASP A 249 -3.12 -26.26 22.11
N PHE A 250 -4.12 -26.99 21.59
CA PHE A 250 -3.90 -28.23 20.87
C PHE A 250 -3.18 -28.04 19.52
N LEU A 251 -3.55 -27.02 18.76
CA LEU A 251 -2.97 -26.74 17.43
C LEU A 251 -1.68 -25.90 17.48
N ARG A 252 -1.31 -25.38 18.66
CA ARG A 252 -0.08 -24.60 18.87
C ARG A 252 1.21 -25.28 18.34
N PRO A 253 1.39 -26.61 18.41
CA PRO A 253 2.61 -27.22 17.90
C PRO A 253 2.84 -27.04 16.39
N PHE A 254 1.79 -26.95 15.56
CA PHE A 254 1.96 -26.67 14.13
C PHE A 254 2.60 -25.29 13.90
N GLU A 255 2.16 -24.27 14.65
CA GLU A 255 2.74 -22.92 14.60
C GLU A 255 4.21 -22.94 15.06
N HIS A 256 4.52 -23.70 16.12
CA HIS A 256 5.89 -23.83 16.62
C HIS A 256 6.82 -24.47 15.58
N ILE A 257 6.40 -25.60 14.99
CA ILE A 257 7.20 -26.35 14.03
C ILE A 257 7.43 -25.54 12.76
N MET A 258 6.37 -24.89 12.22
CA MET A 258 6.49 -24.00 11.06
C MET A 258 7.53 -22.89 11.28
N LYS A 259 7.53 -22.29 12.48
CA LYS A 259 8.42 -21.17 12.82
C LYS A 259 9.87 -21.59 13.07
N LYS A 260 10.10 -22.80 13.59
CA LYS A 260 11.43 -23.25 14.06
C LYS A 260 12.15 -24.16 13.08
N ASN A 261 11.45 -24.83 12.17
CA ASN A 261 12.05 -25.78 11.24
C ASN A 261 12.54 -25.09 9.95
N ARG A 262 13.78 -25.40 9.55
CA ARG A 262 14.43 -24.83 8.35
C ARG A 262 14.27 -25.70 7.10
N SER A 263 13.87 -26.97 7.23
CA SER A 263 13.63 -27.85 6.09
C SER A 263 12.34 -27.43 5.35
N PRO A 264 12.40 -27.13 4.04
CA PRO A 264 11.20 -26.85 3.22
C PRO A 264 10.21 -28.02 3.22
N THR A 265 10.70 -29.26 3.16
CA THR A 265 9.89 -30.48 3.18
C THR A 265 8.99 -30.54 4.42
N ILE A 266 9.54 -30.19 5.59
CA ILE A 266 8.79 -30.21 6.85
C ILE A 266 7.77 -29.07 6.92
N ARG A 267 8.14 -27.86 6.44
CA ARG A 267 7.22 -26.71 6.41
C ARG A 267 6.08 -26.94 5.42
N ASP A 268 6.33 -27.51 4.24
CA ASP A 268 5.32 -27.97 3.29
C ASP A 268 4.36 -28.98 3.94
N MET A 269 4.90 -29.99 4.65
CA MET A 269 4.08 -30.96 5.38
C MET A 269 3.18 -30.29 6.43
N VAL A 270 3.66 -29.29 7.17
CA VAL A 270 2.83 -28.52 8.13
C VAL A 270 1.65 -27.86 7.40
N VAL A 271 1.91 -27.17 6.28
CA VAL A 271 0.86 -26.51 5.51
C VAL A 271 -0.14 -27.52 4.94
N ARG A 272 0.31 -28.68 4.43
CA ARG A 272 -0.58 -29.77 4.00
C ARG A 272 -1.47 -30.29 5.12
N CYS A 273 -0.91 -30.47 6.32
CA CYS A 273 -1.67 -30.90 7.49
C CYS A 273 -2.78 -29.89 7.81
N ILE A 274 -2.43 -28.60 7.86
CA ILE A 274 -3.38 -27.51 8.15
C ILE A 274 -4.43 -27.40 7.05
N ALA A 275 -4.05 -27.49 5.78
CA ALA A 275 -4.96 -27.44 4.65
C ALA A 275 -5.99 -28.57 4.69
N GLN A 276 -5.55 -29.79 5.00
CA GLN A 276 -6.46 -30.93 5.15
C GLN A 276 -7.44 -30.74 6.32
N MET A 277 -6.97 -30.21 7.45
CA MET A 277 -7.82 -29.92 8.61
C MET A 277 -8.88 -28.87 8.28
N VAL A 278 -8.50 -27.79 7.61
CA VAL A 278 -9.42 -26.75 7.14
C VAL A 278 -10.47 -27.34 6.19
N ASN A 279 -10.04 -28.06 5.16
CA ASN A 279 -10.96 -28.62 4.15
C ASN A 279 -11.93 -29.66 4.73
N SER A 280 -11.52 -30.40 5.76
CA SER A 280 -12.33 -31.48 6.33
C SER A 280 -13.16 -31.06 7.54
N GLN A 281 -12.72 -30.05 8.31
CA GLN A 281 -13.26 -29.73 9.64
C GLN A 281 -13.57 -28.24 9.84
N ALA A 282 -13.59 -27.40 8.79
CA ALA A 282 -13.83 -25.94 8.90
C ALA A 282 -15.00 -25.55 9.85
N GLY A 283 -16.13 -26.26 9.78
CA GLY A 283 -17.31 -25.97 10.62
C GLY A 283 -17.13 -26.27 12.12
N ASN A 284 -16.17 -27.12 12.49
CA ASN A 284 -15.88 -27.51 13.87
C ASN A 284 -14.75 -26.69 14.51
N ILE A 285 -14.03 -25.89 13.71
CA ILE A 285 -12.93 -25.05 14.20
C ILE A 285 -13.51 -23.76 14.80
N ARG A 286 -13.14 -23.49 16.05
CA ARG A 286 -13.50 -22.30 16.83
C ARG A 286 -12.24 -21.55 17.26
N SER A 287 -11.74 -21.75 18.48
CA SER A 287 -10.52 -21.06 18.95
C SER A 287 -9.25 -21.46 18.19
N GLY A 288 -9.27 -22.60 17.50
CA GLY A 288 -8.16 -23.12 16.68
C GLY A 288 -7.82 -22.26 15.45
N TRP A 289 -8.75 -21.41 14.98
CA TRP A 289 -8.50 -20.51 13.85
C TRP A 289 -7.31 -19.59 14.08
N LYS A 290 -7.04 -19.20 15.34
CA LYS A 290 -5.91 -18.34 15.67
C LYS A 290 -4.56 -18.96 15.26
N ASN A 291 -4.36 -20.25 15.52
CA ASN A 291 -3.11 -20.93 15.16
C ASN A 291 -3.04 -21.23 13.67
N ILE A 292 -4.17 -21.59 13.05
CA ILE A 292 -4.25 -21.81 11.60
C ILE A 292 -3.86 -20.54 10.84
N PHE A 293 -4.43 -19.38 11.20
CA PHE A 293 -4.06 -18.11 10.60
C PHE A 293 -2.60 -17.73 10.89
N SER A 294 -2.08 -18.09 12.06
CA SER A 294 -0.66 -17.89 12.36
C SER A 294 0.24 -18.75 11.47
N VAL A 295 -0.13 -20.00 11.18
CA VAL A 295 0.63 -20.87 10.27
C VAL A 295 0.56 -20.32 8.84
N PHE A 296 -0.62 -19.95 8.34
CA PHE A 296 -0.74 -19.35 7.00
C PHE A 296 -0.01 -18.02 6.89
N HIS A 297 0.03 -17.22 7.95
CA HIS A 297 0.83 -15.99 7.99
C HIS A 297 2.34 -16.29 7.89
N LEU A 298 2.84 -17.32 8.59
CA LEU A 298 4.24 -17.75 8.46
C LEU A 298 4.53 -18.32 7.06
N ALA A 299 3.59 -19.09 6.49
CA ALA A 299 3.71 -19.64 5.14
C ALA A 299 3.66 -18.54 4.06
N ALA A 300 2.89 -17.47 4.28
CA ALA A 300 2.80 -16.34 3.38
C ALA A 300 4.14 -15.60 3.22
N SER A 301 4.98 -15.61 4.25
CA SER A 301 6.32 -15.01 4.22
C SER A 301 7.43 -16.01 3.81
N ASP A 302 7.09 -17.24 3.40
CA ASP A 302 8.07 -18.26 2.98
C ASP A 302 8.70 -17.92 1.61
N GLN A 303 9.86 -18.52 1.34
CA GLN A 303 10.58 -18.38 0.07
C GLN A 303 10.28 -19.53 -0.89
N ASP A 304 9.68 -20.63 -0.41
CA ASP A 304 9.30 -21.77 -1.24
C ASP A 304 7.93 -21.54 -1.87
N GLU A 305 7.87 -21.55 -3.20
CA GLU A 305 6.66 -21.32 -3.99
C GLU A 305 5.55 -22.33 -3.67
N SER A 306 5.91 -23.60 -3.50
CA SER A 306 4.94 -24.68 -3.28
C SER A 306 4.18 -24.51 -1.94
N ILE A 307 4.89 -24.01 -0.92
CA ILE A 307 4.34 -23.73 0.41
C ILE A 307 3.39 -22.54 0.34
N VAL A 308 3.83 -21.46 -0.32
CA VAL A 308 3.05 -20.22 -0.48
C VAL A 308 1.78 -20.52 -1.28
N GLU A 309 1.88 -21.24 -2.39
CA GLU A 309 0.76 -21.57 -3.26
C GLU A 309 -0.28 -22.43 -2.53
N LEU A 310 0.15 -23.50 -1.84
CA LEU A 310 -0.76 -24.38 -1.10
C LEU A 310 -1.47 -23.65 0.05
N ALA A 311 -0.74 -22.81 0.79
CA ALA A 311 -1.31 -22.00 1.86
C ALA A 311 -2.32 -20.99 1.30
N PHE A 312 -2.01 -20.38 0.16
CA PHE A 312 -2.86 -19.41 -0.51
C PHE A 312 -4.17 -20.04 -1.03
N GLN A 313 -4.08 -21.17 -1.74
CA GLN A 313 -5.25 -21.93 -2.22
C GLN A 313 -6.20 -22.30 -1.08
N THR A 314 -5.67 -22.63 0.09
CA THR A 314 -6.51 -22.99 1.25
C THR A 314 -7.06 -21.76 1.99
N THR A 315 -6.36 -20.62 1.95
CA THR A 315 -6.75 -19.38 2.63
C THR A 315 -7.84 -18.60 1.88
N GLY A 316 -8.03 -18.87 0.58
CA GLY A 316 -8.88 -18.10 -0.33
C GLY A 316 -10.35 -17.92 0.09
N HIS A 317 -10.81 -18.63 1.12
CA HIS A 317 -12.18 -18.57 1.63
C HIS A 317 -12.34 -17.98 3.05
N ILE A 318 -11.26 -17.63 3.78
CA ILE A 318 -11.32 -17.66 5.26
C ILE A 318 -10.76 -16.43 6.01
N SER A 319 -9.77 -15.67 5.49
CA SER A 319 -9.22 -14.53 6.28
C SER A 319 -8.58 -13.40 5.46
N ILE A 320 -9.12 -12.19 5.62
CA ILE A 320 -8.60 -10.94 5.00
C ILE A 320 -7.19 -10.60 5.51
N LYS A 321 -6.91 -10.80 6.80
CA LYS A 321 -5.59 -10.51 7.40
C LYS A 321 -4.48 -11.44 6.89
N CYS A 322 -4.83 -12.67 6.53
CA CYS A 322 -3.84 -13.57 5.92
C CYS A 322 -3.56 -13.15 4.48
N LEU A 323 -4.59 -12.74 3.72
CA LEU A 323 -4.44 -12.26 2.34
C LEU A 323 -3.50 -11.05 2.25
N SER A 324 -3.50 -10.14 3.23
CA SER A 324 -2.60 -8.99 3.20
C SER A 324 -1.12 -9.37 3.38
N GLU A 325 -0.82 -10.40 4.17
CA GLU A 325 0.54 -10.91 4.29
C GLU A 325 1.00 -11.58 2.99
N PHE A 326 0.14 -12.37 2.33
CA PHE A 326 0.43 -12.92 1.00
C PHE A 326 0.67 -11.80 -0.02
N ALA A 327 -0.09 -10.71 0.05
CA ALA A 327 0.10 -9.52 -0.77
C ALA A 327 1.41 -8.76 -0.49
N CYS A 328 2.00 -8.94 0.69
CA CYS A 328 3.27 -8.32 1.07
C CYS A 328 4.50 -9.17 0.70
N ASN A 329 4.33 -10.39 0.18
CA ASN A 329 5.45 -11.24 -0.18
C ASN A 329 6.13 -10.74 -1.48
N ALA A 330 7.28 -10.09 -1.31
CA ALA A 330 8.04 -9.50 -2.40
C ALA A 330 8.66 -10.50 -3.38
N SER A 331 8.66 -11.80 -3.05
CA SER A 331 9.19 -12.89 -3.88
C SER A 331 8.18 -13.40 -4.90
N PHE A 332 6.87 -13.25 -4.63
CA PHE A 332 5.79 -13.80 -5.47
C PHE A 332 4.76 -12.71 -5.83
N PRO A 333 5.03 -11.88 -6.85
CA PRO A 333 4.12 -10.82 -7.28
C PRO A 333 2.76 -11.33 -7.76
N ASP A 334 2.70 -12.47 -8.44
CA ASP A 334 1.43 -13.02 -8.95
C ASP A 334 0.49 -13.45 -7.82
N THR A 335 1.03 -14.15 -6.81
CA THR A 335 0.30 -14.44 -5.56
C THR A 335 -0.15 -13.16 -4.87
N SER A 336 0.69 -12.11 -4.90
CA SER A 336 0.35 -10.82 -4.30
C SER A 336 -0.83 -10.14 -5.02
N MET A 337 -0.85 -10.19 -6.35
CA MET A 337 -1.95 -9.64 -7.16
C MET A 337 -3.25 -10.41 -6.96
N GLU A 338 -3.17 -11.74 -6.87
CA GLU A 338 -4.30 -12.61 -6.61
C GLU A 338 -4.85 -12.43 -5.19
N ALA A 339 -3.98 -12.20 -4.19
CA ALA A 339 -4.39 -11.84 -2.84
C ALA A 339 -5.18 -10.52 -2.79
N ILE A 340 -4.70 -9.50 -3.51
CA ILE A 340 -5.43 -8.23 -3.66
C ILE A 340 -6.78 -8.46 -4.37
N ARG A 341 -6.81 -9.33 -5.39
CA ARG A 341 -8.07 -9.71 -6.08
C ARG A 341 -9.05 -10.34 -5.10
N LEU A 342 -8.62 -11.23 -4.22
CA LEU A 342 -9.47 -11.85 -3.20
C LEU A 342 -9.94 -10.85 -2.14
N ILE A 343 -9.09 -9.92 -1.70
CA ILE A 343 -9.50 -8.80 -0.80
C ILE A 343 -10.64 -7.99 -1.44
N ARG A 344 -10.58 -7.75 -2.76
CA ARG A 344 -11.69 -7.11 -3.49
C ARG A 344 -12.97 -7.95 -3.48
N HIS A 345 -12.88 -9.28 -3.54
CA HIS A 345 -14.06 -10.16 -3.42
C HIS A 345 -14.64 -10.14 -2.01
N CYS A 346 -13.81 -10.02 -0.96
CA CYS A 346 -14.29 -9.79 0.39
C CYS A 346 -15.11 -8.51 0.50
N ALA A 347 -14.70 -7.43 -0.19
CA ALA A 347 -15.45 -6.18 -0.24
C ALA A 347 -16.86 -6.37 -0.82
N LYS A 348 -16.95 -7.14 -1.92
CA LYS A 348 -18.25 -7.54 -2.50
C LYS A 348 -19.09 -8.35 -1.51
N TYR A 349 -18.50 -9.30 -0.80
CA TYR A 349 -19.21 -10.11 0.19
C TYR A 349 -19.79 -9.27 1.33
N VAL A 350 -19.05 -8.29 1.85
CA VAL A 350 -19.53 -7.37 2.89
C VAL A 350 -20.74 -6.58 2.39
N SER A 351 -20.68 -6.07 1.15
CA SER A 351 -21.80 -5.34 0.52
C SER A 351 -23.01 -6.23 0.25
N ASP A 352 -22.82 -7.47 -0.20
CA ASP A 352 -23.93 -8.38 -0.54
C ASP A 352 -24.61 -8.97 0.72
N ARG A 353 -23.93 -9.01 1.87
CA ARG A 353 -24.43 -9.63 3.12
C ARG A 353 -24.17 -8.80 4.38
N PRO A 354 -24.66 -7.55 4.48
CA PRO A 354 -24.41 -6.71 5.65
C PRO A 354 -25.02 -7.26 6.95
N GLN A 355 -26.15 -7.99 6.88
CA GLN A 355 -26.84 -8.51 8.07
C GLN A 355 -26.05 -9.59 8.81
N ALA A 356 -25.26 -10.39 8.09
CA ALA A 356 -24.39 -11.39 8.70
C ALA A 356 -23.40 -10.76 9.71
N PHE A 357 -23.00 -9.49 9.50
CA PHE A 357 -22.11 -8.76 10.39
C PHE A 357 -22.86 -8.05 11.54
N LYS A 358 -24.14 -7.69 11.33
CA LYS A 358 -24.99 -7.08 12.38
C LYS A 358 -25.44 -8.11 13.41
N ASP A 359 -25.87 -9.28 12.94
CA ASP A 359 -26.47 -10.34 13.76
C ASP A 359 -25.43 -11.16 14.53
N TYR A 360 -24.15 -11.07 14.15
CA TYR A 360 -23.07 -11.75 14.85
C TYR A 360 -22.81 -11.10 16.22
N THR A 361 -23.44 -11.62 17.27
CA THR A 361 -23.14 -11.28 18.67
C THR A 361 -21.95 -12.11 19.15
N SER A 362 -20.75 -11.55 19.02
CA SER A 362 -19.62 -11.97 19.84
C SER A 362 -19.55 -11.01 21.03
N ASP A 363 -19.55 -11.56 22.23
CA ASP A 363 -19.65 -10.88 23.54
C ASP A 363 -18.53 -9.86 23.85
N ASP A 364 -17.56 -9.68 22.94
CA ASP A 364 -16.30 -8.97 23.21
C ASP A 364 -16.29 -7.46 22.83
N MET A 365 -17.38 -6.86 22.34
CA MET A 365 -17.34 -5.45 21.88
C MET A 365 -18.59 -4.63 22.24
N ASN A 366 -18.38 -3.52 22.98
CA ASN A 366 -19.34 -2.42 23.21
C ASN A 366 -19.50 -1.53 21.96
N VAL A 367 -19.77 -2.12 20.79
CA VAL A 367 -19.94 -1.39 19.52
C VAL A 367 -21.42 -1.41 19.13
N ALA A 368 -21.94 -0.24 18.76
CA ALA A 368 -23.31 -0.06 18.32
C ALA A 368 -23.64 -1.01 17.15
N PRO A 369 -24.86 -1.59 17.08
CA PRO A 369 -25.23 -2.54 16.04
C PRO A 369 -25.04 -2.01 14.62
N GLU A 370 -25.28 -0.72 14.38
CA GLU A 370 -25.01 -0.04 13.11
C GLU A 370 -23.53 -0.11 12.69
N ASP A 371 -22.59 0.10 13.62
CA ASP A 371 -21.14 0.18 13.35
C ASP A 371 -20.45 -1.19 13.23
N ARG A 372 -21.14 -2.29 13.53
CA ARG A 372 -20.56 -3.64 13.43
C ARG A 372 -20.13 -3.98 12.01
N VAL A 373 -20.88 -3.51 11.01
CA VAL A 373 -20.56 -3.70 9.58
C VAL A 373 -19.25 -2.98 9.23
N TRP A 374 -19.05 -1.78 9.77
CA TRP A 374 -17.80 -1.04 9.60
C TRP A 374 -16.63 -1.75 10.27
N VAL A 375 -16.70 -1.99 11.58
CA VAL A 375 -15.57 -2.52 12.37
C VAL A 375 -15.17 -3.93 11.94
N ARG A 376 -16.12 -4.77 11.51
CA ARG A 376 -15.85 -6.17 11.15
C ARG A 376 -15.79 -6.45 9.66
N GLY A 377 -16.42 -5.62 8.83
CA GLY A 377 -16.47 -5.80 7.39
C GLY A 377 -15.52 -4.84 6.68
N TRP A 378 -15.89 -3.56 6.62
CA TRP A 378 -15.21 -2.56 5.80
C TRP A 378 -13.84 -2.14 6.33
N PHE A 379 -13.72 -1.89 7.63
CA PHE A 379 -12.48 -1.39 8.25
C PHE A 379 -11.31 -2.37 8.07
N PRO A 380 -11.43 -3.69 8.33
CA PRO A 380 -10.34 -4.63 8.07
C PRO A 380 -9.88 -4.64 6.60
N ILE A 381 -10.81 -4.57 5.64
CA ILE A 381 -10.47 -4.57 4.20
C ILE A 381 -9.65 -3.33 3.84
N LEU A 382 -10.14 -2.15 4.22
CA LEU A 382 -9.51 -0.87 3.87
C LEU A 382 -8.21 -0.65 4.64
N PHE A 383 -8.15 -1.08 5.90
CA PHE A 383 -6.92 -1.05 6.70
C PHE A 383 -5.84 -1.95 6.12
N GLU A 384 -6.18 -3.18 5.75
CA GLU A 384 -5.20 -4.11 5.18
C GLU A 384 -4.73 -3.67 3.78
N LEU A 385 -5.60 -3.07 2.96
CA LEU A 385 -5.18 -2.42 1.71
C LEU A 385 -4.22 -1.24 1.97
N SER A 386 -4.46 -0.44 3.00
CA SER A 386 -3.52 0.60 3.43
C SER A 386 -2.17 0.03 3.88
N CYS A 387 -2.16 -1.10 4.59
CA CYS A 387 -0.92 -1.81 4.93
C CYS A 387 -0.14 -2.25 3.68
N ILE A 388 -0.83 -2.83 2.69
CA ILE A 388 -0.22 -3.24 1.41
C ILE A 388 0.40 -2.02 0.70
N ILE A 389 -0.33 -0.91 0.64
CA ILE A 389 0.15 0.32 0.01
C ILE A 389 1.45 0.80 0.68
N ASN A 390 1.51 0.76 2.02
CA ASN A 390 2.66 1.25 2.78
C ASN A 390 3.85 0.30 2.84
N ARG A 391 3.68 -0.99 2.54
CA ARG A 391 4.74 -2.02 2.74
C ARG A 391 5.27 -2.62 1.44
N CYS A 392 4.53 -2.56 0.35
CA CYS A 392 4.86 -3.28 -0.89
C CYS A 392 5.64 -2.43 -1.93
N LYS A 393 6.21 -3.13 -2.92
CA LYS A 393 6.86 -2.53 -4.11
C LYS A 393 5.84 -1.80 -5.00
N LEU A 394 6.32 -0.96 -5.92
CA LEU A 394 5.53 -0.07 -6.76
C LEU A 394 4.32 -0.74 -7.43
N ASP A 395 4.49 -1.89 -8.09
CA ASP A 395 3.41 -2.55 -8.86
C ASP A 395 2.26 -3.01 -7.95
N VAL A 396 2.60 -3.73 -6.86
CA VAL A 396 1.65 -4.25 -5.89
C VAL A 396 0.99 -3.12 -5.10
N ARG A 397 1.76 -2.10 -4.72
CA ARG A 397 1.27 -0.89 -4.06
C ARG A 397 0.26 -0.13 -4.93
N THR A 398 0.60 0.08 -6.20
CA THR A 398 -0.29 0.76 -7.16
C THR A 398 -1.58 -0.02 -7.34
N ARG A 399 -1.51 -1.36 -7.43
CA ARG A 399 -2.72 -2.19 -7.52
C ARG A 399 -3.56 -2.14 -6.25
N GLY A 400 -2.93 -2.20 -5.07
CA GLY A 400 -3.61 -2.05 -3.78
C GLY A 400 -4.32 -0.71 -3.65
N LEU A 401 -3.67 0.38 -4.10
CA LEU A 401 -4.25 1.72 -4.16
C LEU A 401 -5.48 1.76 -5.08
N THR A 402 -5.36 1.25 -6.30
CA THR A 402 -6.48 1.18 -7.25
C THR A 402 -7.66 0.41 -6.67
N VAL A 403 -7.43 -0.75 -6.05
CA VAL A 403 -8.51 -1.55 -5.45
C VAL A 403 -9.15 -0.86 -4.24
N MET A 404 -8.37 -0.18 -3.41
CA MET A 404 -8.91 0.58 -2.27
C MET A 404 -9.87 1.67 -2.75
N PHE A 405 -9.47 2.46 -3.73
CA PHE A 405 -10.32 3.52 -4.28
C PHE A 405 -11.45 2.98 -5.17
N GLU A 406 -11.29 1.83 -5.84
CA GLU A 406 -12.38 1.12 -6.53
C GLU A 406 -13.47 0.73 -5.52
N VAL A 407 -13.09 0.14 -4.37
CA VAL A 407 -14.03 -0.20 -3.29
C VAL A 407 -14.75 1.05 -2.77
N MET A 408 -14.03 2.16 -2.54
CA MET A 408 -14.63 3.42 -2.11
C MET A 408 -15.61 3.98 -3.14
N LYS A 409 -15.25 3.98 -4.43
CA LYS A 409 -16.12 4.48 -5.52
C LYS A 409 -17.36 3.62 -5.70
N THR A 410 -17.23 2.29 -5.65
CA THR A 410 -18.34 1.37 -5.90
C THR A 410 -19.30 1.26 -4.71
N TYR A 411 -18.77 1.15 -3.48
CA TYR A 411 -19.59 0.85 -2.29
C TYR A 411 -19.77 2.02 -1.33
N GLY A 412 -19.19 3.18 -1.61
CA GLY A 412 -19.25 4.37 -0.75
C GLY A 412 -20.67 4.87 -0.43
N HIS A 413 -21.65 4.59 -1.29
CA HIS A 413 -23.06 4.87 -1.03
C HIS A 413 -23.64 4.12 0.19
N THR A 414 -22.97 3.06 0.66
CA THR A 414 -23.34 2.30 1.86
C THR A 414 -22.68 2.81 3.15
N PHE A 415 -21.82 3.83 3.05
CA PHE A 415 -21.03 4.31 4.18
C PHE A 415 -21.71 5.48 4.89
N GLU A 416 -21.67 5.45 6.22
CA GLU A 416 -22.13 6.54 7.07
C GLU A 416 -21.13 7.70 7.13
N LYS A 417 -21.60 8.92 7.46
CA LYS A 417 -20.75 10.13 7.51
C LYS A 417 -19.52 9.99 8.42
N HIS A 418 -19.65 9.35 9.58
CA HIS A 418 -18.51 9.15 10.51
C HIS A 418 -17.53 8.06 10.03
N TRP A 419 -17.98 7.08 9.25
CA TRP A 419 -17.09 6.08 8.66
C TRP A 419 -16.16 6.70 7.61
N TRP A 420 -16.66 7.70 6.86
CA TRP A 420 -15.82 8.47 5.95
C TRP A 420 -14.70 9.21 6.67
N GLN A 421 -14.96 9.79 7.85
CA GLN A 421 -13.91 10.44 8.67
C GLN A 421 -12.81 9.44 9.05
N ASP A 422 -13.19 8.27 9.57
CA ASP A 422 -12.23 7.23 9.95
C ASP A 422 -11.45 6.70 8.75
N LEU A 423 -12.10 6.54 7.60
CA LEU A 423 -11.46 6.11 6.37
C LEU A 423 -10.43 7.12 5.89
N PHE A 424 -10.80 8.40 5.80
CA PHE A 424 -9.89 9.42 5.29
C PHE A 424 -8.72 9.70 6.25
N ARG A 425 -8.88 9.46 7.56
CA ARG A 425 -7.75 9.40 8.49
C ARG A 425 -6.73 8.31 8.12
N ILE A 426 -7.17 7.18 7.57
CA ILE A 426 -6.28 6.11 7.08
C ILE A 426 -5.69 6.51 5.72
N VAL A 427 -6.51 7.04 4.80
CA VAL A 427 -6.07 7.43 3.46
C VAL A 427 -5.03 8.56 3.52
N PHE A 428 -5.23 9.56 4.38
CA PHE A 428 -4.29 10.68 4.51
C PHE A 428 -2.92 10.27 5.09
N ARG A 429 -2.82 9.10 5.77
CA ARG A 429 -1.51 8.56 6.20
C ARG A 429 -0.59 8.21 5.03
N ILE A 430 -1.14 8.01 3.82
CA ILE A 430 -0.32 7.82 2.60
C ILE A 430 0.63 9.02 2.38
N PHE A 431 0.21 10.21 2.83
CA PHE A 431 1.00 11.44 2.74
C PHE A 431 1.83 11.74 3.99
N ASP A 432 1.74 10.99 5.10
CA ASP A 432 2.51 11.29 6.31
C ASP A 432 4.02 11.14 6.10
N ASN A 433 4.44 10.27 5.18
CA ASN A 433 5.84 10.12 4.75
C ASN A 433 6.44 11.44 4.19
N MET A 434 5.60 12.43 3.88
CA MET A 434 5.94 13.75 3.35
C MET A 434 6.16 14.82 4.42
N LYS A 435 5.53 14.69 5.60
CA LYS A 435 5.45 15.78 6.60
C LYS A 435 6.74 15.97 7.40
N LEU A 436 7.75 15.12 7.21
CA LEU A 436 9.05 15.27 7.85
C LEU A 436 9.84 16.39 7.16
N PRO A 437 10.16 17.50 7.84
CA PRO A 437 10.93 18.59 7.26
C PRO A 437 12.31 18.09 6.83
N GLU A 438 12.73 18.43 5.61
CA GLU A 438 14.09 18.17 5.11
C GLU A 438 15.17 18.69 6.10
N GLN A 439 14.83 19.72 6.88
CA GLN A 439 15.70 20.38 7.87
C GLN A 439 16.18 19.48 9.02
N GLN A 440 15.45 18.43 9.44
CA GLN A 440 15.93 17.55 10.52
C GLN A 440 17.05 16.60 10.08
N THR A 441 17.22 16.39 8.77
CA THR A 441 18.35 15.60 8.23
C THR A 441 19.68 16.37 8.30
N GLU A 442 19.61 17.70 8.41
CA GLU A 442 20.78 18.59 8.40
C GLU A 442 21.43 18.77 9.78
N ALA A 443 20.72 18.55 10.89
CA ALA A 443 21.34 18.60 12.23
C ALA A 443 22.40 17.50 12.45
N SER A 444 22.42 16.46 11.60
CA SER A 444 23.43 15.40 11.58
C SER A 444 24.54 15.59 10.53
N PHE A 445 24.58 16.72 9.82
CA PHE A 445 25.56 16.99 8.75
C PHE A 445 26.95 17.47 9.23
N HIS A 446 27.34 17.16 10.47
CA HIS A 446 28.76 17.09 10.81
C HIS A 446 29.31 15.72 10.43
N ILE A 447 29.78 15.59 9.19
CA ILE A 447 30.59 14.46 8.75
C ILE A 447 32.02 14.72 9.22
N PRO A 448 32.59 13.96 10.19
CA PRO A 448 34.03 13.99 10.41
C PRO A 448 34.68 13.39 9.16
N ASN A 449 35.65 14.10 8.57
CA ASN A 449 36.46 13.69 7.42
C ASN A 449 37.22 12.37 7.70
N THR A 450 36.51 11.24 7.68
CA THR A 450 37.08 9.91 7.80
C THR A 450 36.43 9.01 6.74
N HIS A 451 37.26 8.54 5.81
CA HIS A 451 36.94 7.50 4.83
C HIS A 451 36.73 6.16 5.56
N SER A 452 35.68 6.06 6.37
CA SER A 452 35.28 4.80 7.00
C SER A 452 34.19 4.11 6.16
N PRO A 453 34.18 2.76 6.07
CA PRO A 453 33.10 2.02 5.40
C PRO A 453 31.70 2.33 5.94
N LYS A 454 31.59 2.77 7.20
CA LYS A 454 30.33 3.17 7.84
C LYS A 454 29.78 4.48 7.28
N THR A 455 30.64 5.44 6.94
CA THR A 455 30.26 6.72 6.35
C THR A 455 29.70 6.52 4.93
N GLN A 456 30.29 5.60 4.15
CA GLN A 456 29.85 5.30 2.80
C GLN A 456 28.52 4.54 2.77
N LEU A 457 28.31 3.58 3.68
CA LEU A 457 27.02 2.89 3.84
C LEU A 457 25.90 3.86 4.28
N TYR A 458 26.20 4.81 5.16
CA TYR A 458 25.25 5.86 5.58
C TYR A 458 24.85 6.78 4.41
N LEU A 459 25.82 7.19 3.58
CA LEU A 459 25.58 7.98 2.36
C LEU A 459 24.71 7.22 1.35
N THR A 460 25.02 5.94 1.09
CA THR A 460 24.23 5.10 0.16
C THR A 460 22.80 4.85 0.68
N CYS A 461 22.62 4.62 1.99
CA CYS A 461 21.31 4.48 2.61
C CYS A 461 20.46 5.75 2.51
N ASN A 462 21.04 6.92 2.79
CA ASN A 462 20.33 8.20 2.67
C ASN A 462 19.97 8.54 1.23
N GLN A 463 20.85 8.23 0.27
CA GLN A 463 20.55 8.43 -1.14
C GLN A 463 19.44 7.49 -1.65
N ARG A 464 19.42 6.25 -1.19
CA ARG A 464 18.34 5.29 -1.49
C ARG A 464 17.00 5.72 -0.86
N LEU A 465 17.03 6.28 0.35
CA LEU A 465 15.85 6.83 1.00
C LEU A 465 15.31 8.06 0.26
N PHE A 466 16.18 8.95 -0.22
CA PHE A 466 15.79 10.10 -1.05
C PHE A 466 15.13 9.66 -2.36
N LEU A 467 15.72 8.71 -3.08
CA LEU A 467 15.14 8.16 -4.31
C LEU A 467 13.81 7.45 -4.06
N TYR A 468 13.69 6.70 -2.96
CA TYR A 468 12.42 6.08 -2.57
C TYR A 468 11.34 7.11 -2.25
N LYS A 469 11.67 8.17 -1.50
CA LYS A 469 10.73 9.28 -1.24
C LYS A 469 10.31 9.96 -2.54
N ALA A 470 11.24 10.21 -3.46
CA ALA A 470 10.95 10.76 -4.77
C ALA A 470 9.98 9.85 -5.57
N GLU A 471 10.27 8.55 -5.69
CA GLU A 471 9.38 7.59 -6.34
C GLU A 471 7.99 7.56 -5.69
N TRP A 472 7.93 7.54 -4.35
CA TRP A 472 6.67 7.55 -3.60
C TRP A 472 5.82 8.77 -3.91
N MET A 473 6.45 9.95 -3.97
CA MET A 473 5.80 11.22 -4.34
C MET A 473 5.21 11.18 -5.74
N THR A 474 6.02 10.79 -6.72
CA THR A 474 5.64 10.90 -8.14
C THR A 474 4.64 9.84 -8.58
N THR A 475 4.64 8.68 -7.92
CA THR A 475 3.75 7.55 -8.26
C THR A 475 2.54 7.46 -7.34
N THR A 476 2.78 7.33 -6.03
CA THR A 476 1.77 6.87 -5.08
C THR A 476 0.95 8.03 -4.55
N CYS A 477 1.60 9.10 -4.10
CA CYS A 477 0.91 10.31 -3.67
C CYS A 477 0.13 10.93 -4.84
N ASN A 478 0.73 10.97 -6.04
CA ASN A 478 0.08 11.48 -7.23
C ASN A 478 -1.21 10.70 -7.58
N HIS A 479 -1.13 9.37 -7.68
CA HIS A 479 -2.31 8.52 -7.92
C HIS A 479 -3.35 8.67 -6.80
N ALA A 480 -2.91 8.68 -5.53
CA ALA A 480 -3.82 8.82 -4.40
C ALA A 480 -4.57 10.17 -4.43
N LEU A 481 -3.91 11.25 -4.81
CA LEU A 481 -4.50 12.59 -4.88
C LEU A 481 -5.63 12.67 -5.93
N TYR A 482 -5.38 12.15 -7.14
CA TYR A 482 -6.42 12.06 -8.17
C TYR A 482 -7.58 11.14 -7.74
N ALA A 483 -7.28 10.01 -7.12
CA ALA A 483 -8.31 9.08 -6.67
C ALA A 483 -9.16 9.65 -5.50
N ILE A 484 -8.54 10.43 -4.61
CA ILE A 484 -9.25 11.21 -3.57
C ILE A 484 -10.18 12.23 -4.21
N SER A 485 -9.68 12.99 -5.20
CA SER A 485 -10.47 13.97 -5.95
C SER A 485 -11.68 13.34 -6.63
N ASP A 486 -11.51 12.17 -7.24
CA ASP A 486 -12.60 11.41 -7.87
C ASP A 486 -13.66 10.99 -6.84
N VAL A 487 -13.25 10.38 -5.72
CA VAL A 487 -14.20 9.94 -4.68
C VAL A 487 -14.91 11.13 -4.06
N PHE A 488 -14.18 12.22 -3.78
CA PHE A 488 -14.74 13.45 -3.24
C PHE A 488 -15.79 14.04 -4.18
N THR A 489 -15.50 14.08 -5.48
CA THR A 489 -16.45 14.54 -6.50
C THR A 489 -17.68 13.65 -6.57
N GLN A 490 -17.51 12.32 -6.56
CA GLN A 490 -18.62 11.38 -6.64
C GLN A 490 -19.56 11.47 -5.43
N TYR A 491 -19.01 11.65 -4.22
CA TYR A 491 -19.76 11.67 -2.96
C TYR A 491 -19.79 13.06 -2.30
N PHE A 492 -19.75 14.12 -3.10
CA PHE A 492 -19.60 15.51 -2.63
C PHE A 492 -20.61 15.91 -1.55
N GLU A 493 -21.88 15.51 -1.69
CA GLU A 493 -22.94 15.83 -0.72
C GLU A 493 -22.72 15.18 0.66
N SER A 494 -22.05 14.03 0.70
CA SER A 494 -21.74 13.34 1.96
C SER A 494 -20.41 13.79 2.57
N LEU A 495 -19.46 14.20 1.72
CA LEU A 495 -18.07 14.48 2.11
C LEU A 495 -17.74 15.96 2.30
N SER A 496 -18.50 16.88 1.68
CA SER A 496 -18.23 18.33 1.74
C SER A 496 -18.19 18.88 3.17
N ASP A 497 -19.20 18.58 3.98
CA ASP A 497 -19.27 19.00 5.39
C ASP A 497 -18.16 18.39 6.27
N VAL A 498 -17.57 17.29 5.80
CA VAL A 498 -16.77 16.38 6.63
C VAL A 498 -15.27 16.53 6.35
N LEU A 499 -14.89 16.71 5.09
CA LEU A 499 -13.50 16.56 4.62
C LEU A 499 -13.00 17.73 3.78
N LEU A 500 -13.83 18.73 3.44
CA LEU A 500 -13.41 19.83 2.57
C LEU A 500 -12.17 20.54 3.13
N ASP A 501 -12.18 20.88 4.42
CA ASP A 501 -11.06 21.55 5.07
C ASP A 501 -9.80 20.66 5.09
N ASP A 502 -9.96 19.35 5.31
CA ASP A 502 -8.85 18.39 5.29
C ASP A 502 -8.25 18.22 3.89
N ILE A 503 -9.07 18.21 2.84
CA ILE A 503 -8.63 18.11 1.44
C ILE A 503 -7.92 19.39 1.01
N LEU A 504 -8.48 20.57 1.34
CA LEU A 504 -7.83 21.85 1.08
C LEU A 504 -6.47 21.95 1.83
N ALA A 505 -6.42 21.49 3.08
CA ALA A 505 -5.18 21.42 3.85
C ALA A 505 -4.17 20.43 3.24
N GLN A 506 -4.64 19.30 2.69
CA GLN A 506 -3.75 18.39 1.96
C GLN A 506 -3.19 19.08 0.72
N LEU A 507 -3.96 19.85 -0.05
CA LEU A 507 -3.50 20.48 -1.30
C LEU A 507 -2.35 21.50 -1.13
N TYR A 508 -2.04 21.91 0.11
CA TYR A 508 -0.87 22.71 0.46
C TYR A 508 0.42 21.87 0.43
N TRP A 509 1.08 21.76 -0.73
CA TRP A 509 2.27 20.89 -0.91
C TRP A 509 3.57 21.64 -1.24
N TYR A 510 4.70 21.13 -0.71
CA TYR A 510 6.05 21.71 -0.84
C TYR A 510 6.84 21.28 -2.11
N ASN A 511 6.33 20.34 -2.92
CA ASN A 511 7.06 19.74 -4.05
C ASN A 511 6.37 19.99 -5.41
N GLU A 512 7.15 20.26 -6.47
CA GLU A 512 6.70 20.63 -7.83
C GLU A 512 5.61 19.75 -8.41
N GLN A 513 5.84 18.45 -8.43
CA GLN A 513 4.96 17.51 -9.12
C GLN A 513 3.65 17.32 -8.36
N LEU A 514 3.70 17.36 -7.03
CA LEU A 514 2.51 17.30 -6.18
C LEU A 514 1.73 18.60 -6.18
N ALA A 515 2.40 19.75 -6.24
CA ALA A 515 1.75 21.04 -6.37
C ALA A 515 1.01 21.15 -7.72
N ARG A 516 1.60 20.64 -8.81
CA ARG A 516 0.93 20.56 -10.11
C ARG A 516 -0.28 19.62 -10.07
N SER A 517 -0.10 18.39 -9.58
CA SER A 517 -1.20 17.43 -9.47
C SER A 517 -2.32 17.93 -8.55
N GLY A 518 -1.96 18.58 -7.44
CA GLY A 518 -2.92 19.17 -6.51
C GLY A 518 -3.71 20.30 -7.14
N THR A 519 -3.05 21.18 -7.87
CA THR A 519 -3.71 22.28 -8.59
C THR A 519 -4.69 21.73 -9.64
N ASN A 520 -4.29 20.70 -10.41
CA ASN A 520 -5.19 20.02 -11.35
C ASN A 520 -6.35 19.27 -10.68
N CYS A 521 -6.12 18.65 -9.51
CA CYS A 521 -7.19 18.02 -8.74
C CYS A 521 -8.19 19.07 -8.25
N LEU A 522 -7.72 20.20 -7.73
CA LEU A 522 -8.56 21.31 -7.31
C LEU A 522 -9.38 21.86 -8.49
N GLU A 523 -8.75 22.04 -9.64
CA GLU A 523 -9.43 22.42 -10.89
C GLU A 523 -10.59 21.45 -11.21
N ASN A 524 -10.32 20.14 -11.21
CA ASN A 524 -11.34 19.13 -11.51
C ASN A 524 -12.48 19.13 -10.49
N VAL A 525 -12.18 19.23 -9.19
CA VAL A 525 -13.20 19.30 -8.13
C VAL A 525 -14.10 20.50 -8.34
N VAL A 526 -13.52 21.66 -8.66
CA VAL A 526 -14.28 22.88 -8.89
C VAL A 526 -15.09 22.80 -10.19
N ILE A 527 -14.53 22.30 -11.28
CA ILE A 527 -15.25 22.18 -12.56
C ILE A 527 -16.45 21.23 -12.43
N LEU A 528 -16.30 20.13 -11.69
CA LEU A 528 -17.34 19.10 -11.60
C LEU A 528 -18.40 19.38 -10.51
N ASN A 529 -18.05 20.14 -9.47
CA ASN A 529 -18.94 20.34 -8.31
C ASN A 529 -19.21 21.82 -7.99
N GLY A 530 -18.61 22.77 -8.71
CA GLY A 530 -18.68 24.20 -8.41
C GLY A 530 -20.10 24.77 -8.37
N GLU A 531 -21.03 24.18 -9.12
CA GLU A 531 -22.45 24.56 -9.08
C GLU A 531 -23.12 24.22 -7.74
N LYS A 532 -22.61 23.21 -7.03
CA LYS A 532 -23.10 22.77 -5.72
C LYS A 532 -22.43 23.51 -4.56
N PHE A 533 -21.45 24.37 -4.83
CA PHE A 533 -20.69 25.06 -3.78
C PHE A 533 -21.54 26.17 -3.17
N THR A 534 -21.54 26.23 -1.83
CA THR A 534 -22.08 27.37 -1.11
C THR A 534 -21.14 28.58 -1.25
N PRO A 535 -21.62 29.82 -1.02
CA PRO A 535 -20.74 30.99 -0.98
C PRO A 535 -19.57 30.84 0.00
N GLU A 536 -19.79 30.18 1.14
CA GLU A 536 -18.74 29.88 2.13
C GLU A 536 -17.70 28.89 1.59
N THR A 537 -18.16 27.82 0.91
CA THR A 537 -17.28 26.85 0.23
C THR A 537 -16.42 27.53 -0.83
N TRP A 538 -16.99 28.45 -1.60
CA TRP A 538 -16.26 29.27 -2.57
C TRP A 538 -15.23 30.18 -1.92
N ASP A 539 -15.56 30.82 -0.80
CA ASP A 539 -14.59 31.63 -0.04
C ASP A 539 -13.43 30.79 0.48
N LYS A 540 -13.69 29.62 1.06
CA LYS A 540 -12.64 28.68 1.49
C LYS A 540 -11.75 28.26 0.32
N THR A 541 -12.34 27.96 -0.84
CA THR A 541 -11.62 27.58 -2.06
C THR A 541 -10.73 28.72 -2.58
N CYS A 542 -11.27 29.93 -2.71
CA CYS A 542 -10.51 31.11 -3.13
C CYS A 542 -9.41 31.49 -2.13
N ASN A 543 -9.66 31.35 -0.82
CA ASN A 543 -8.65 31.60 0.21
C ASN A 543 -7.50 30.57 0.15
N CYS A 544 -7.83 29.28 -0.05
CA CYS A 544 -6.82 28.25 -0.27
C CYS A 544 -5.93 28.57 -1.48
N MET A 545 -6.52 29.01 -2.59
CA MET A 545 -5.77 29.44 -3.77
C MET A 545 -4.89 30.65 -3.50
N LEU A 546 -5.40 31.65 -2.78
CA LEU A 546 -4.66 32.84 -2.35
C LEU A 546 -3.44 32.46 -1.50
N ASP A 547 -3.60 31.54 -0.54
CA ASP A 547 -2.52 31.09 0.34
C ASP A 547 -1.45 30.31 -0.44
N ILE A 548 -1.86 29.44 -1.36
CA ILE A 548 -0.92 28.73 -2.25
C ILE A 548 -0.20 29.74 -3.17
N PHE A 549 -0.90 30.72 -3.73
CA PHE A 549 -0.28 31.78 -4.54
C PHE A 549 0.78 32.54 -3.73
N LYS A 550 0.45 33.06 -2.55
CA LYS A 550 1.37 33.86 -1.72
C LYS A 550 2.63 33.08 -1.31
N THR A 551 2.48 31.81 -0.94
CA THR A 551 3.60 30.98 -0.47
C THR A 551 4.52 30.52 -1.59
N THR A 552 4.01 30.46 -2.82
CA THR A 552 4.75 30.03 -4.01
C THR A 552 5.42 31.17 -4.78
N ILE A 553 5.27 32.45 -4.37
CA ILE A 553 6.01 33.55 -5.01
C ILE A 553 7.52 33.38 -4.75
N PRO A 554 8.37 33.30 -5.78
CA PRO A 554 9.80 33.07 -5.63
C PRO A 554 10.58 34.37 -5.35
N HIS A 555 10.23 35.08 -4.27
CA HIS A 555 10.83 36.38 -3.91
C HIS A 555 12.36 36.40 -3.91
N ALA A 556 13.00 35.29 -3.54
CA ALA A 556 14.45 35.18 -3.52
C ALA A 556 15.09 35.38 -4.90
N LEU A 557 14.37 35.22 -6.03
CA LEU A 557 14.92 35.55 -7.35
C LEU A 557 15.30 37.02 -7.49
N LEU A 558 14.58 37.92 -6.82
CA LEU A 558 14.85 39.36 -6.86
C LEU A 558 15.96 39.77 -5.88
N THR A 559 16.17 39.00 -4.80
CA THR A 559 17.07 39.38 -3.71
C THR A 559 18.34 38.54 -3.63
N TRP A 560 18.44 37.44 -4.40
CA TRP A 560 19.59 36.52 -4.34
C TRP A 560 20.89 37.23 -4.73
N ARG A 561 21.95 36.98 -3.95
CA ARG A 561 23.31 37.46 -4.19
C ARG A 561 24.31 36.30 -3.98
N PRO A 562 25.46 36.29 -4.67
CA PRO A 562 26.51 35.30 -4.45
C PRO A 562 27.11 35.39 -3.04
N ALA A 563 27.43 34.25 -2.43
CA ALA A 563 28.10 34.22 -1.12
C ALA A 563 29.49 34.89 -1.19
N GLY A 564 29.69 35.97 -0.44
CA GLY A 564 30.94 36.76 -0.41
C GLY A 564 30.85 38.18 -0.94
N ALA A 565 29.67 38.66 -1.36
CA ALA A 565 29.47 40.01 -1.87
C ALA A 565 29.23 41.10 -0.79
N GLU A 566 29.31 40.76 0.50
CA GLU A 566 29.30 41.75 1.58
C GLU A 566 30.72 42.27 1.84
N GLY A 567 31.11 43.30 1.07
CA GLY A 567 32.34 44.06 1.32
C GLY A 567 33.15 44.40 0.06
N ASP A 568 32.60 45.24 -0.80
CA ASP A 568 33.29 46.42 -1.39
C ASP A 568 32.45 47.01 -2.54
N PRO A 569 32.33 48.35 -2.65
CA PRO A 569 31.84 48.97 -3.87
C PRO A 569 32.91 48.83 -4.96
N MET A 570 32.77 47.80 -5.80
CA MET A 570 33.68 47.55 -6.92
C MET A 570 33.64 48.74 -7.89
N SER A 571 34.80 49.36 -8.10
CA SER A 571 35.05 50.36 -9.15
C SER A 571 34.76 49.78 -10.54
N PRO A 572 34.24 50.58 -11.49
CA PRO A 572 33.98 50.13 -12.85
C PRO A 572 35.33 49.90 -13.56
N GLN A 573 35.73 48.64 -13.73
CA GLN A 573 36.76 48.30 -14.70
C GLN A 573 36.08 47.93 -16.02
N ASP A 574 36.44 48.73 -17.03
CA ASP A 574 36.09 48.60 -18.43
C ASP A 574 36.22 47.15 -18.93
N VAL A 575 35.07 46.52 -19.20
CA VAL A 575 34.97 45.45 -20.17
C VAL A 575 34.05 45.99 -21.25
N SER A 576 34.62 46.20 -22.43
CA SER A 576 33.96 46.82 -23.58
C SER A 576 32.57 46.23 -23.87
N ASP A 577 31.54 47.04 -23.68
CA ASP A 577 30.11 46.78 -23.90
C ASP A 577 29.74 46.40 -25.36
N LYS A 578 30.68 46.42 -26.32
CA LYS A 578 30.36 46.23 -27.74
C LYS A 578 30.39 44.79 -28.24
N GLN A 579 30.68 43.80 -27.38
CA GLN A 579 30.80 42.39 -27.80
C GLN A 579 29.90 41.40 -27.03
N LEU A 580 29.09 41.88 -26.07
CA LEU A 580 28.12 41.03 -25.36
C LEU A 580 26.69 41.08 -25.94
N ASP A 581 26.35 42.09 -26.75
CA ASP A 581 25.01 42.23 -27.33
C ASP A 581 24.73 41.31 -28.53
N SER A 582 25.77 40.71 -29.12
CA SER A 582 25.66 39.89 -30.33
C SER A 582 25.74 38.37 -30.09
N ILE A 583 26.03 37.92 -28.87
CA ILE A 583 26.11 36.48 -28.54
C ILE A 583 24.92 36.09 -27.67
N SER A 584 23.86 35.63 -28.36
CA SER A 584 22.68 34.92 -27.85
C SER A 584 21.57 35.77 -27.19
N GLN A 585 20.89 36.53 -28.03
CA GLN A 585 19.52 37.05 -27.88
C GLN A 585 18.42 35.97 -27.66
N LYS A 586 18.77 34.68 -27.50
CA LYS A 586 17.80 33.65 -27.12
C LYS A 586 17.68 33.58 -25.59
N SER A 587 16.85 34.46 -25.03
CA SER A 587 16.32 34.28 -23.67
C SER A 587 15.32 33.13 -23.68
N VAL A 588 15.53 32.14 -22.82
CA VAL A 588 14.68 30.95 -22.77
C VAL A 588 13.79 31.06 -21.53
N ASP A 589 12.47 31.10 -21.73
CA ASP A 589 11.48 31.08 -20.64
C ASP A 589 11.87 30.02 -19.65
N ILE A 590 11.85 30.32 -18.34
CA ILE A 590 12.21 29.36 -17.27
C ILE A 590 11.50 28.01 -17.44
N GLN A 591 10.38 27.98 -18.18
CA GLN A 591 9.49 26.82 -18.37
C GLN A 591 9.42 26.26 -19.81
N SER A 592 10.32 26.58 -20.75
CA SER A 592 10.25 25.99 -22.10
C SER A 592 10.69 24.51 -22.13
N HIS A 593 9.80 23.62 -21.71
CA HIS A 593 9.64 22.26 -22.24
C HIS A 593 8.13 21.97 -22.34
N SER A 594 7.53 22.44 -23.44
CA SER A 594 6.18 22.08 -23.85
C SER A 594 6.07 22.29 -25.36
N GLU A 595 6.17 21.21 -26.13
CA GLU A 595 5.77 21.18 -27.55
C GLU A 595 4.24 21.25 -27.66
N ASP A 596 3.78 21.79 -28.78
CA ASP A 596 2.40 22.18 -29.11
C ASP A 596 1.33 21.10 -28.87
N PRO A 597 0.18 21.45 -28.27
CA PRO A 597 -0.93 20.53 -28.08
C PRO A 597 -1.94 20.66 -29.22
N HIS A 598 -1.64 20.12 -30.41
CA HIS A 598 -2.68 19.83 -31.39
C HIS A 598 -2.50 18.45 -32.01
N SER A 599 -3.56 17.63 -31.85
CA SER A 599 -3.80 16.31 -32.45
C SER A 599 -3.08 15.10 -31.83
N ILE A 600 -3.51 14.59 -30.65
CA ILE A 600 -3.24 13.19 -30.25
C ILE A 600 -4.40 12.60 -29.42
N ASN A 601 -4.74 11.33 -29.70
CA ASN A 601 -5.87 10.56 -29.16
C ASN A 601 -5.62 10.03 -27.73
N SER A 602 -6.70 9.73 -26.99
CA SER A 602 -6.68 9.42 -25.54
C SER A 602 -5.87 8.19 -25.13
N ALA A 603 -5.58 7.26 -26.05
CA ALA A 603 -4.77 6.06 -25.79
C ALA A 603 -3.25 6.33 -25.81
N GLU A 604 -2.78 7.37 -26.49
CA GLU A 604 -1.34 7.69 -26.62
C GLU A 604 -0.80 8.57 -25.48
N ARG A 605 -1.68 9.25 -24.72
CA ARG A 605 -1.28 9.97 -23.49
C ARG A 605 -0.62 9.05 -22.46
N VAL A 606 -1.19 7.87 -22.25
CA VAL A 606 -0.69 6.89 -21.26
C VAL A 606 0.62 6.26 -21.74
N ALA A 607 0.81 6.08 -23.05
CA ALA A 607 2.04 5.54 -23.61
C ALA A 607 3.21 6.56 -23.58
N MET A 608 2.92 7.86 -23.72
CA MET A 608 3.93 8.93 -23.58
C MET A 608 4.36 9.15 -22.13
N GLU A 609 3.47 8.96 -21.15
CA GLU A 609 3.81 9.03 -19.72
C GLU A 609 4.85 7.96 -19.34
N THR A 610 4.71 6.74 -19.89
CA THR A 610 5.65 5.63 -19.68
C THR A 610 6.99 5.86 -20.40
N ARG A 611 6.99 6.56 -21.55
CA ARG A 611 8.22 6.93 -22.27
C ARG A 611 8.95 8.15 -21.67
N ARG A 612 8.25 9.00 -20.92
CA ARG A 612 8.83 10.12 -20.14
C ARG A 612 9.66 9.67 -18.94
N GLN A 613 9.51 8.43 -18.48
CA GLN A 613 10.24 7.88 -17.33
C GLN A 613 11.71 7.53 -17.63
N SER A 614 12.14 7.45 -18.90
CA SER A 614 13.50 7.01 -19.26
C SER A 614 14.49 8.13 -19.61
N GLN A 615 14.09 9.41 -19.61
CA GLN A 615 14.97 10.54 -19.98
C GLN A 615 15.38 11.47 -18.82
N TYR A 616 15.02 11.15 -17.57
CA TYR A 616 15.60 11.80 -16.38
C TYR A 616 16.91 11.15 -15.90
N SER A 617 17.65 10.51 -16.81
CA SER A 617 19.09 10.35 -16.62
C SER A 617 19.74 11.72 -16.85
N VAL A 618 19.99 12.43 -15.74
CA VAL A 618 20.80 13.64 -15.67
C VAL A 618 21.97 13.54 -16.65
N GLY A 619 21.98 14.40 -17.65
CA GLY A 619 23.15 14.64 -18.50
C GLY A 619 24.29 15.16 -17.63
N MET A 620 25.07 14.25 -17.09
CA MET A 620 26.39 14.53 -16.51
C MET A 620 27.28 14.96 -17.65
N TYR A 621 27.42 16.28 -17.84
CA TYR A 621 28.67 16.79 -18.38
C TYR A 621 29.76 16.44 -17.38
N GLU A 622 30.82 15.80 -17.89
CA GLU A 622 32.01 15.41 -17.14
C GLU A 622 32.56 16.62 -16.37
N ASP A 623 32.39 16.60 -15.05
CA ASP A 623 33.31 17.27 -14.15
C ASP A 623 33.44 16.41 -12.89
N GLY A 624 34.67 15.95 -12.62
CA GLY A 624 34.96 14.85 -11.71
C GLY A 624 34.51 15.10 -10.26
N PRO A 625 34.26 14.05 -9.46
CA PRO A 625 33.57 14.14 -8.17
C PRO A 625 34.46 14.62 -7.00
N ARG A 626 35.49 15.45 -7.21
CA ARG A 626 36.47 15.76 -6.17
C ARG A 626 36.55 17.19 -5.63
N ASN A 627 35.81 18.19 -6.14
CA ASN A 627 35.89 19.57 -5.61
C ASN A 627 34.54 20.33 -5.64
N ARG A 628 33.47 19.83 -5.01
CA ARG A 628 32.26 20.65 -4.78
C ARG A 628 32.26 21.21 -3.36
N THR A 629 32.33 22.54 -3.22
CA THR A 629 32.21 23.22 -1.93
C THR A 629 30.77 23.08 -1.39
N PRO A 630 30.57 22.98 -0.05
CA PRO A 630 29.24 22.84 0.55
C PRO A 630 28.25 23.94 0.13
N THR A 631 28.74 25.17 -0.04
CA THR A 631 27.99 26.33 -0.50
C THR A 631 27.36 26.12 -1.88
N LYS A 632 28.09 25.51 -2.82
CA LYS A 632 27.62 25.29 -4.20
C LYS A 632 26.49 24.24 -4.27
N ILE A 633 26.45 23.29 -3.33
CA ILE A 633 25.39 22.29 -3.22
C ILE A 633 24.11 22.93 -2.65
N GLN A 634 24.26 23.83 -1.67
CA GLN A 634 23.13 24.56 -1.08
C GLN A 634 22.50 25.54 -2.09
N GLU A 635 23.31 26.23 -2.89
CA GLU A 635 22.85 27.08 -3.99
C GLU A 635 22.07 26.30 -5.05
N GLN A 636 22.55 25.11 -5.44
CA GLN A 636 21.83 24.24 -6.38
C GLN A 636 20.45 23.82 -5.85
N ARG A 637 20.35 23.48 -4.56
CA ARG A 637 19.06 23.15 -3.94
C ARG A 637 18.10 24.33 -3.91
N LEU A 638 18.60 25.51 -3.55
CA LEU A 638 17.82 26.75 -3.56
C LEU A 638 17.30 27.06 -4.97
N PHE A 639 18.15 26.94 -5.99
CA PHE A 639 17.78 27.17 -7.38
C PHE A 639 16.72 26.19 -7.86
N SER A 640 16.85 24.90 -7.54
CA SER A 640 15.80 23.91 -7.79
C SER A 640 14.48 24.34 -7.12
N ALA A 641 14.49 24.70 -5.83
CA ALA A 641 13.27 25.13 -5.13
C ALA A 641 12.62 26.38 -5.74
N LEU A 642 13.41 27.32 -6.25
CA LEU A 642 12.88 28.53 -6.90
C LEU A 642 12.30 28.25 -8.30
N LEU A 643 12.90 27.33 -9.07
CA LEU A 643 12.33 26.88 -10.35
C LEU A 643 10.96 26.24 -10.15
N ILE A 644 10.84 25.39 -9.12
CA ILE A 644 9.59 24.74 -8.71
C ILE A 644 8.51 25.79 -8.45
N LYS A 645 8.82 26.80 -7.64
CA LYS A 645 7.91 27.91 -7.32
C LYS A 645 7.42 28.64 -8.58
N CYS A 646 8.29 28.89 -9.55
CA CYS A 646 7.88 29.49 -10.83
C CYS A 646 6.90 28.60 -11.61
N VAL A 647 7.17 27.29 -11.72
CA VAL A 647 6.30 26.33 -12.42
C VAL A 647 4.92 26.29 -11.78
N VAL A 648 4.87 26.18 -10.45
CA VAL A 648 3.61 26.14 -9.69
C VAL A 648 2.79 27.42 -9.89
N GLN A 649 3.42 28.59 -9.89
CA GLN A 649 2.76 29.86 -10.17
C GLN A 649 2.05 29.87 -11.55
N LEU A 650 2.69 29.34 -12.59
CA LEU A 650 2.06 29.29 -13.92
C LEU A 650 0.88 28.32 -13.97
N GLU A 651 1.00 27.15 -13.36
CA GLU A 651 -0.10 26.18 -13.30
C GLU A 651 -1.29 26.74 -12.50
N LEU A 652 -1.03 27.47 -11.40
CA LEU A 652 -2.08 28.16 -10.65
C LEU A 652 -2.79 29.24 -11.47
N ILE A 653 -2.04 30.02 -12.27
CA ILE A 653 -2.64 31.00 -13.20
C ILE A 653 -3.56 30.28 -14.19
N GLN A 654 -3.11 29.17 -14.78
CA GLN A 654 -3.91 28.40 -15.73
C GLN A 654 -5.16 27.80 -15.07
N THR A 655 -5.06 27.36 -13.83
CA THR A 655 -6.20 26.79 -13.11
C THR A 655 -7.23 27.85 -12.72
N ILE A 656 -6.82 29.06 -12.33
CA ILE A 656 -7.79 30.16 -12.15
C ILE A 656 -8.50 30.44 -13.48
N ASP A 657 -7.76 30.52 -14.59
CA ASP A 657 -8.32 30.76 -15.92
C ASP A 657 -9.33 29.67 -16.31
N ASN A 658 -8.97 28.40 -16.14
CA ASN A 658 -9.82 27.25 -16.42
C ASN A 658 -11.05 27.16 -15.50
N MET A 659 -10.93 27.50 -14.21
CA MET A 659 -12.06 27.48 -13.29
C MET A 659 -13.07 28.57 -13.61
N VAL A 660 -12.60 29.80 -13.87
CA VAL A 660 -13.50 30.93 -14.13
C VAL A 660 -14.16 30.81 -15.51
N PHE A 661 -13.39 30.40 -16.55
CA PHE A 661 -13.83 30.44 -17.95
C PHE A 661 -14.05 29.08 -18.60
N PHE A 662 -13.81 27.98 -17.90
CA PHE A 662 -13.76 26.61 -18.42
C PHE A 662 -12.51 26.32 -19.29
N PRO A 663 -11.94 25.10 -19.25
CA PRO A 663 -10.75 24.77 -20.04
C PRO A 663 -10.90 25.03 -21.54
N ALA A 664 -9.85 25.58 -22.14
CA ALA A 664 -9.74 25.92 -23.56
C ALA A 664 -10.60 27.10 -24.06
N THR A 665 -11.52 27.65 -23.27
CA THR A 665 -12.31 28.83 -23.64
C THR A 665 -11.41 30.04 -23.93
N SER A 666 -10.47 30.34 -23.04
CA SER A 666 -9.53 31.46 -23.20
C SER A 666 -8.63 31.32 -24.42
N ARG A 667 -8.21 30.08 -24.76
CA ARG A 667 -7.41 29.82 -25.98
C ARG A 667 -8.24 30.03 -27.24
N LYS A 668 -9.50 29.61 -27.23
CA LYS A 668 -10.44 29.86 -28.32
C LYS A 668 -10.68 31.36 -28.49
N GLU A 669 -10.87 32.08 -27.39
CA GLU A 669 -11.02 33.53 -27.38
C GLU A 669 -9.79 34.26 -27.95
N ASP A 670 -8.57 33.84 -27.60
CA ASP A 670 -7.34 34.42 -28.16
C ASP A 670 -7.26 34.18 -29.69
N ALA A 671 -7.60 32.98 -30.15
CA ALA A 671 -7.66 32.66 -31.58
C ALA A 671 -8.74 33.50 -32.31
N GLU A 672 -9.90 33.71 -31.68
CA GLU A 672 -10.97 34.55 -32.21
C GLU A 672 -10.57 36.03 -32.26
N ASN A 673 -9.87 36.54 -31.24
CA ASN A 673 -9.37 37.92 -31.22
C ASN A 673 -8.32 38.13 -32.33
N LEU A 674 -7.42 37.16 -32.54
CA LEU A 674 -6.45 37.20 -33.64
C LEU A 674 -7.17 37.16 -35.01
N ALA A 675 -8.15 36.28 -35.18
CA ALA A 675 -8.95 36.22 -36.41
C ALA A 675 -9.76 37.51 -36.65
N ALA A 676 -10.26 38.16 -35.59
CA ALA A 676 -10.96 39.44 -35.68
C ALA A 676 -10.01 40.60 -36.06
N ALA A 677 -8.74 40.52 -35.65
CA ALA A 677 -7.71 41.47 -36.06
C ALA A 677 -7.36 41.34 -37.56
N GLN A 678 -7.40 40.11 -38.10
CA GLN A 678 -7.10 39.80 -39.50
C GLN A 678 -8.23 40.11 -40.49
N ARG A 679 -9.50 40.16 -40.03
CA ARG A 679 -10.64 40.56 -40.88
C ARG A 679 -10.58 42.05 -41.23
N ASP A 680 -10.54 42.37 -42.52
CA ASP A 680 -10.57 43.72 -43.06
C ASP A 680 -12.00 44.10 -43.51
N ALA A 681 -12.37 45.38 -43.31
CA ALA A 681 -13.63 46.05 -43.67
C ALA A 681 -14.94 45.77 -42.87
N LEU A 682 -15.44 46.86 -42.27
CA LEU A 682 -16.81 47.46 -42.27
C LEU A 682 -18.11 46.64 -42.28
N ASP A 683 -18.12 45.30 -42.32
CA ASP A 683 -19.36 44.55 -42.17
C ASP A 683 -19.69 44.37 -40.68
N THR A 684 -20.49 45.32 -40.19
CA THR A 684 -21.28 45.23 -38.95
C THR A 684 -22.34 44.15 -39.09
N ALA A 685 -21.93 42.89 -39.04
CA ALA A 685 -22.78 41.80 -38.62
C ALA A 685 -22.23 41.29 -37.28
N ASP A 686 -22.88 41.73 -36.20
CA ASP A 686 -22.70 41.18 -34.86
C ASP A 686 -22.88 39.66 -34.93
N VAL A 687 -21.77 38.93 -35.03
CA VAL A 687 -21.75 37.54 -34.59
C VAL A 687 -21.84 37.61 -33.07
N LEU A 688 -23.07 37.68 -32.57
CA LEU A 688 -23.42 37.37 -31.20
C LEU A 688 -22.88 35.97 -30.91
N VAL A 689 -21.67 35.92 -30.38
CA VAL A 689 -21.12 34.69 -29.83
C VAL A 689 -21.92 34.40 -28.58
N GLU A 690 -22.86 33.47 -28.69
CA GLU A 690 -23.37 32.74 -27.53
C GLU A 690 -22.17 32.11 -26.83
N THR A 691 -21.60 32.86 -25.88
CA THR A 691 -20.67 32.30 -24.91
C THR A 691 -21.53 31.36 -24.07
N GLN A 692 -21.54 30.08 -24.43
CA GLN A 692 -22.00 29.05 -23.52
C GLN A 692 -21.22 29.25 -22.22
N ASP A 693 -21.93 29.63 -21.17
CA ASP A 693 -21.39 30.04 -19.88
C ASP A 693 -20.96 28.78 -19.10
N GLN A 694 -20.00 28.04 -19.66
CA GLN A 694 -19.54 26.74 -19.15
C GLN A 694 -18.59 26.88 -17.94
N GLY A 695 -18.12 28.10 -17.64
CA GLY A 695 -17.21 28.38 -16.52
C GLY A 695 -17.92 28.74 -15.21
N MET A 696 -17.18 28.77 -14.11
CA MET A 696 -17.75 29.03 -12.77
C MET A 696 -17.96 30.51 -12.44
N TYR A 697 -17.71 31.41 -13.40
CA TYR A 697 -17.86 32.86 -13.23
C TYR A 697 -19.19 33.28 -12.58
N ARG A 698 -20.32 32.66 -12.96
CA ARG A 698 -21.66 33.00 -12.45
C ARG A 698 -21.85 32.68 -10.97
N TYR A 699 -21.13 31.69 -10.44
CA TYR A 699 -21.25 31.24 -9.04
C TYR A 699 -20.35 32.02 -8.09
N LEU A 700 -19.39 32.79 -8.61
CA LEU A 700 -18.43 33.57 -7.84
C LEU A 700 -18.97 34.96 -7.50
N THR A 701 -18.81 35.40 -6.25
CA THR A 701 -19.15 36.78 -5.86
C THR A 701 -18.12 37.78 -6.40
N SER A 702 -18.47 39.08 -6.43
CA SER A 702 -17.53 40.11 -6.89
C SER A 702 -16.29 40.20 -5.99
N GLU A 703 -16.45 39.98 -4.69
CA GLU A 703 -15.32 39.92 -3.74
C GLU A 703 -14.39 38.74 -4.02
N GLN A 704 -14.95 37.56 -4.32
CA GLN A 704 -14.16 36.37 -4.66
C GLN A 704 -13.38 36.57 -5.96
N LEU A 705 -14.00 37.17 -6.99
CA LEU A 705 -13.32 37.52 -8.23
C LEU A 705 -12.19 38.55 -8.01
N PHE A 706 -12.39 39.53 -7.13
CA PHE A 706 -11.33 40.47 -6.78
C PHE A 706 -10.18 39.80 -6.03
N LYS A 707 -10.44 38.83 -5.13
CA LYS A 707 -9.38 38.03 -4.49
C LYS A 707 -8.52 37.30 -5.53
N LEU A 708 -9.15 36.63 -6.50
CA LEU A 708 -8.44 35.93 -7.58
C LEU A 708 -7.67 36.91 -8.49
N LEU A 709 -8.28 38.05 -8.84
CA LEU A 709 -7.64 39.11 -9.61
C LEU A 709 -6.39 39.65 -8.90
N ASP A 710 -6.46 39.90 -7.59
CA ASP A 710 -5.34 40.44 -6.82
C ASP A 710 -4.14 39.47 -6.82
N CYS A 711 -4.37 38.16 -6.73
CA CYS A 711 -3.33 37.12 -6.89
C CYS A 711 -2.66 37.21 -8.27
N LEU A 712 -3.47 37.26 -9.32
CA LEU A 712 -2.98 37.30 -10.71
C LEU A 712 -2.14 38.56 -10.95
N LEU A 713 -2.61 39.72 -10.49
CA LEU A 713 -1.89 40.98 -10.63
C LEU A 713 -0.61 41.02 -9.77
N GLU A 714 -0.60 40.38 -8.60
CA GLU A 714 0.63 40.23 -7.80
C GLU A 714 1.67 39.36 -8.51
N SER A 715 1.25 38.23 -9.08
CA SER A 715 2.12 37.37 -9.89
C SER A 715 2.66 38.08 -11.13
N HIS A 716 1.81 38.87 -11.81
CA HIS A 716 2.22 39.74 -12.92
C HIS A 716 3.29 40.76 -12.49
N ARG A 717 3.04 41.50 -11.39
CA ARG A 717 3.97 42.53 -10.89
C ARG A 717 5.33 41.93 -10.54
N PHE A 718 5.34 40.75 -9.92
CA PHE A 718 6.58 40.04 -9.61
C PHE A 718 7.33 39.63 -10.90
N ALA A 719 6.66 38.99 -11.86
CA ALA A 719 7.28 38.56 -13.11
C ALA A 719 7.81 39.76 -13.92
N LYS A 720 7.04 40.85 -13.99
CA LYS A 720 7.44 42.13 -14.57
C LYS A 720 8.71 42.70 -13.90
N ALA A 721 8.74 42.77 -12.57
CA ALA A 721 9.91 43.27 -11.84
C ALA A 721 11.16 42.41 -12.09
N PHE A 722 11.01 41.09 -12.18
CA PHE A 722 12.09 40.17 -12.50
C PHE A 722 12.60 40.36 -13.94
N ASN A 723 11.68 40.42 -14.91
CA ASN A 723 12.02 40.53 -16.33
C ASN A 723 12.69 41.88 -16.66
N ALA A 724 12.25 42.96 -16.03
CA ALA A 724 12.82 44.30 -16.15
C ALA A 724 14.22 44.43 -15.50
N ASN A 725 14.54 43.63 -14.49
CA ASN A 725 15.84 43.69 -13.80
C ASN A 725 16.93 42.89 -14.56
N ASN A 726 17.52 43.53 -15.55
CA ASN A 726 18.54 42.93 -16.41
C ASN A 726 19.79 42.49 -15.61
N GLU A 727 20.19 43.24 -14.59
CA GLU A 727 21.35 42.95 -13.73
C GLU A 727 21.12 41.65 -12.93
N GLN A 728 19.99 41.56 -12.23
CA GLN A 728 19.66 40.39 -11.40
C GLN A 728 19.58 39.11 -12.23
N ARG A 729 18.96 39.18 -13.41
CA ARG A 729 18.90 38.06 -14.36
C ARG A 729 20.29 37.62 -14.86
N THR A 730 21.21 38.56 -15.07
CA THR A 730 22.60 38.26 -15.43
C THR A 730 23.34 37.60 -14.26
N THR A 731 23.13 38.09 -13.04
CA THR A 731 23.73 37.53 -11.81
C THR A 731 23.30 36.09 -11.58
N LEU A 732 22.00 35.79 -11.68
CA LEU A 732 21.47 34.42 -11.59
C LEU A 732 21.96 33.52 -12.71
N TRP A 733 22.06 34.04 -13.94
CA TRP A 733 22.61 33.28 -15.07
C TRP A 733 24.07 32.90 -14.84
N LYS A 734 24.90 33.85 -14.41
CA LYS A 734 26.32 33.59 -14.05
C LYS A 734 26.46 32.59 -12.91
N ALA A 735 25.51 32.58 -11.97
CA ALA A 735 25.46 31.62 -10.88
C ALA A 735 25.01 30.20 -11.32
N GLY A 736 24.55 30.03 -12.56
CA GLY A 736 24.11 28.75 -13.09
C GLY A 736 22.66 28.39 -12.74
N PHE A 737 21.81 29.38 -12.41
CA PHE A 737 20.38 29.17 -12.09
C PHE A 737 19.63 28.39 -13.18
N LYS A 738 19.90 28.69 -14.47
CA LYS A 738 19.26 28.00 -15.60
C LYS A 738 20.15 27.91 -16.85
N GLY A 739 21.06 26.93 -16.86
CA GLY A 739 21.77 26.46 -18.07
C GLY A 739 22.44 27.56 -18.93
N LYS A 740 22.42 27.37 -20.26
CA LYS A 740 23.18 28.17 -21.24
C LYS A 740 22.58 29.54 -21.56
N SER A 741 21.40 29.89 -21.03
CA SER A 741 20.63 31.07 -21.45
C SER A 741 20.12 31.89 -20.28
N LYS A 742 19.98 33.20 -20.48
CA LYS A 742 19.44 34.11 -19.46
C LYS A 742 17.99 33.75 -19.09
N PRO A 743 17.67 33.55 -17.79
CA PRO A 743 16.33 33.19 -17.35
C PRO A 743 15.34 34.34 -17.58
N ASN A 744 14.08 34.02 -17.83
CA ASN A 744 12.95 34.98 -17.88
C ASN A 744 11.63 34.30 -17.47
N LEU A 745 10.64 35.13 -17.12
CA LEU A 745 9.30 34.74 -16.69
C LEU A 745 8.24 35.34 -17.64
N LEU A 746 8.49 35.35 -18.96
CA LEU A 746 7.62 36.04 -19.91
C LEU A 746 6.23 35.40 -19.95
N LYS A 747 6.14 34.07 -19.98
CA LYS A 747 4.85 33.36 -19.91
C LYS A 747 4.07 33.67 -18.64
N GLN A 748 4.73 33.70 -17.48
CA GLN A 748 4.07 34.04 -16.21
C GLN A 748 3.57 35.49 -16.22
N GLU A 749 4.37 36.42 -16.74
CA GLU A 749 4.02 37.84 -16.86
C GLU A 749 2.80 38.07 -17.76
N THR A 750 2.76 37.44 -18.94
CA THR A 750 1.70 37.66 -19.93
C THR A 750 0.43 36.87 -19.60
N SER A 751 0.55 35.62 -19.14
CA SER A 751 -0.62 34.77 -18.85
C SER A 751 -1.40 35.26 -17.62
N SER A 752 -0.71 35.71 -16.57
CA SER A 752 -1.36 36.26 -15.36
C SER A 752 -2.16 37.52 -15.68
N LEU A 753 -1.58 38.44 -16.44
CA LEU A 753 -2.25 39.67 -16.86
C LEU A 753 -3.38 39.40 -17.86
N ALA A 754 -3.22 38.48 -18.81
CA ALA A 754 -4.27 38.08 -19.73
C ALA A 754 -5.50 37.54 -18.97
N CYS A 755 -5.29 36.61 -18.03
CA CYS A 755 -6.36 36.08 -17.18
C CYS A 755 -7.04 37.19 -16.35
N GLY A 756 -6.25 38.07 -15.72
CA GLY A 756 -6.77 39.20 -14.97
C GLY A 756 -7.60 40.18 -15.81
N LEU A 757 -7.16 40.46 -17.04
CA LEU A 757 -7.91 41.28 -18.01
C LEU A 757 -9.22 40.61 -18.42
N ARG A 758 -9.24 39.29 -18.67
CA ARG A 758 -10.48 38.56 -18.98
C ARG A 758 -11.49 38.67 -17.83
N ILE A 759 -11.05 38.51 -16.59
CA ILE A 759 -11.91 38.68 -15.39
C ILE A 759 -12.47 40.10 -15.37
N LEU A 760 -11.62 41.12 -15.49
CA LEU A 760 -12.05 42.52 -15.47
C LEU A 760 -13.01 42.86 -16.61
N PHE A 761 -12.72 42.44 -17.85
CA PHE A 761 -13.61 42.70 -18.99
C PHE A 761 -14.94 41.94 -18.87
N ARG A 762 -14.94 40.71 -18.34
CA ARG A 762 -16.17 39.95 -18.08
C ARG A 762 -17.01 40.64 -17.00
N MET A 763 -16.41 41.03 -15.87
CA MET A 763 -17.08 41.81 -14.83
C MET A 763 -17.58 43.16 -15.34
N TYR A 764 -16.82 43.81 -16.22
CA TYR A 764 -17.20 45.11 -16.76
C TYR A 764 -18.36 45.02 -17.74
N ALA A 765 -18.49 43.93 -18.50
CA ALA A 765 -19.61 43.69 -19.41
C ALA A 765 -20.86 43.12 -18.71
N ASP A 766 -20.74 42.69 -17.46
CA ASP A 766 -21.81 42.02 -16.70
C ASP A 766 -22.67 43.02 -15.93
N ASP A 767 -23.85 43.33 -16.47
CA ASP A 767 -24.79 44.28 -15.88
C ASP A 767 -25.42 43.78 -14.57
N SER A 768 -25.24 42.51 -14.18
CA SER A 768 -25.70 42.00 -12.88
C SER A 768 -24.84 42.46 -11.69
N ARG A 769 -23.62 42.97 -11.95
CA ARG A 769 -22.63 43.35 -10.92
C ARG A 769 -22.47 44.86 -10.73
N GLN A 770 -23.58 45.60 -10.77
CA GLN A 770 -23.56 47.08 -10.71
C GLN A 770 -22.84 47.64 -9.48
N THR A 771 -22.96 46.96 -8.33
CA THR A 771 -22.32 47.39 -7.06
C THR A 771 -20.79 47.45 -7.13
N ALA A 772 -20.18 46.66 -8.02
CA ALA A 772 -18.74 46.64 -8.23
C ALA A 772 -18.30 47.41 -9.49
N SER A 773 -19.23 47.98 -10.26
CA SER A 773 -18.96 48.52 -11.60
C SER A 773 -17.93 49.65 -11.61
N GLU A 774 -18.03 50.61 -10.67
CA GLU A 774 -17.06 51.71 -10.55
C GLU A 774 -15.65 51.22 -10.22
N GLU A 775 -15.55 50.25 -9.30
CA GLU A 775 -14.27 49.67 -8.89
C GLU A 775 -13.64 48.84 -10.03
N VAL A 776 -14.45 48.07 -10.76
CA VAL A 776 -14.01 47.34 -11.97
C VAL A 776 -13.51 48.32 -13.02
N GLN A 777 -14.25 49.39 -13.31
CA GLN A 777 -13.85 50.41 -14.29
C GLN A 777 -12.53 51.06 -13.90
N ARG A 778 -12.38 51.47 -12.64
CA ARG A 778 -11.16 52.08 -12.10
C ARG A 778 -9.96 51.14 -12.23
N ARG A 779 -10.12 49.87 -11.84
CA ARG A 779 -9.05 48.86 -11.96
C ARG A 779 -8.70 48.59 -13.42
N LEU A 780 -9.69 48.41 -14.30
CA LEU A 780 -9.46 48.15 -15.72
C LEU A 780 -8.74 49.32 -16.40
N LEU A 781 -9.14 50.57 -16.13
CA LEU A 781 -8.45 51.77 -16.62
C LEU A 781 -6.98 51.81 -16.20
N ASN A 782 -6.70 51.52 -14.93
CA ASN A 782 -5.33 51.53 -14.41
C ASN A 782 -4.49 50.39 -15.01
N VAL A 783 -4.99 49.16 -14.97
CA VAL A 783 -4.27 47.97 -15.44
C VAL A 783 -3.94 48.08 -16.93
N CYS A 784 -4.90 48.46 -17.78
CA CYS A 784 -4.65 48.64 -19.21
C CYS A 784 -3.69 49.81 -19.50
N SER A 785 -3.83 50.93 -18.78
CA SER A 785 -2.91 52.07 -18.95
C SER A 785 -1.48 51.70 -18.57
N GLU A 786 -1.29 50.99 -17.46
CA GLU A 786 0.02 50.50 -17.02
C GLU A 786 0.60 49.45 -17.97
N ALA A 787 -0.25 48.56 -18.52
CA ALA A 787 0.14 47.54 -19.48
C ALA A 787 0.68 48.16 -20.77
N VAL A 788 -0.03 49.14 -21.33
CA VAL A 788 0.41 49.86 -22.52
C VAL A 788 1.67 50.69 -22.24
N ALA A 789 1.71 51.43 -21.14
CA ALA A 789 2.88 52.22 -20.77
C ALA A 789 4.12 51.33 -20.60
N TYR A 790 3.97 50.16 -20.00
CA TYR A 790 5.06 49.20 -19.87
C TYR A 790 5.50 48.61 -21.21
N PHE A 791 4.57 48.26 -22.11
CA PHE A 791 4.90 47.79 -23.45
C PHE A 791 5.80 48.77 -24.21
N LEU A 792 5.52 50.08 -24.09
CA LEU A 792 6.34 51.14 -24.69
C LEU A 792 7.78 51.20 -24.12
N THR A 793 7.97 50.80 -22.87
CA THR A 793 9.31 50.75 -22.25
C THR A 793 10.12 49.50 -22.63
N LEU A 794 9.50 48.48 -23.23
CA LEU A 794 10.19 47.26 -23.62
C LEU A 794 11.15 47.53 -24.77
N THR A 795 12.41 47.14 -24.64
CA THR A 795 13.44 47.30 -25.69
C THR A 795 13.72 46.00 -26.45
N SER A 796 13.40 44.85 -25.86
CA SER A 796 13.64 43.53 -26.45
C SER A 796 12.51 43.12 -27.39
N GLU A 797 12.86 42.74 -28.62
CA GLU A 797 11.91 42.29 -29.65
C GLU A 797 11.14 41.03 -29.21
N SER A 798 11.83 40.03 -28.65
CA SER A 798 11.19 38.79 -28.14
C SER A 798 10.24 39.05 -26.97
N HIS A 799 10.55 40.03 -26.12
CA HIS A 799 9.65 40.46 -25.03
C HIS A 799 8.40 41.13 -25.62
N ARG A 800 8.56 42.03 -26.61
CA ARG A 800 7.43 42.67 -27.31
C ARG A 800 6.56 41.64 -28.04
N GLU A 801 7.17 40.68 -28.72
CA GLU A 801 6.45 39.59 -29.42
C GLU A 801 5.56 38.81 -28.44
N SER A 802 6.07 38.50 -27.25
CA SER A 802 5.31 37.81 -26.19
C SER A 802 4.08 38.61 -25.69
N TRP A 803 4.09 39.93 -25.83
CA TRP A 803 3.01 40.84 -25.42
C TRP A 803 1.94 41.07 -26.49
N THR A 804 2.19 40.65 -27.73
CA THR A 804 1.30 40.83 -28.88
C THR A 804 -0.13 40.38 -28.59
N ASN A 805 -0.31 39.15 -28.11
CA ASN A 805 -1.64 38.58 -27.81
C ASN A 805 -2.37 39.35 -26.71
N LEU A 806 -1.63 39.90 -25.75
CA LEU A 806 -2.19 40.68 -24.65
C LEU A 806 -2.73 42.02 -25.13
N LEU A 807 -2.01 42.69 -26.02
CA LEU A 807 -2.47 43.92 -26.67
C LEU A 807 -3.67 43.66 -27.59
N LEU A 808 -3.68 42.54 -28.32
CA LEU A 808 -4.83 42.14 -29.13
C LEU A 808 -6.07 41.89 -28.27
N LEU A 809 -5.93 41.16 -27.16
CA LEU A 809 -7.01 40.95 -26.18
C LEU A 809 -7.55 42.28 -25.66
N PHE A 810 -6.65 43.14 -25.17
CA PHE A 810 -6.99 44.47 -24.66
C PHE A 810 -7.75 45.32 -25.69
N LEU A 811 -7.15 45.56 -26.86
CA LEU A 811 -7.71 46.48 -27.86
C LEU A 811 -9.03 45.94 -28.43
N THR A 812 -9.10 44.63 -28.70
CA THR A 812 -10.32 44.00 -29.24
C THR A 812 -11.46 44.03 -28.22
N LYS A 813 -11.18 43.85 -26.93
CA LYS A 813 -12.20 43.93 -25.88
C LYS A 813 -12.69 45.35 -25.65
N VAL A 814 -11.80 46.35 -25.63
CA VAL A 814 -12.21 47.76 -25.53
C VAL A 814 -13.05 48.15 -26.76
N LEU A 815 -12.74 47.65 -27.95
CA LEU A 815 -13.56 47.86 -29.15
C LEU A 815 -14.97 47.27 -29.08
N LYS A 816 -15.28 46.39 -28.12
CA LYS A 816 -16.59 45.75 -27.96
C LYS A 816 -17.45 46.34 -26.83
N ILE A 817 -16.91 47.23 -25.99
CA ILE A 817 -17.68 47.85 -24.90
C ILE A 817 -18.63 48.93 -25.43
N SER A 818 -19.66 49.31 -24.67
CA SER A 818 -20.62 50.36 -25.05
C SER A 818 -19.96 51.73 -25.23
N ASP A 819 -20.59 52.61 -26.01
CA ASP A 819 -19.99 53.91 -26.39
C ASP A 819 -19.67 54.81 -25.20
N ASP A 820 -20.52 54.86 -24.18
CA ASP A 820 -20.27 55.67 -22.97
C ASP A 820 -19.05 55.17 -22.18
N ARG A 821 -18.94 53.84 -22.06
CA ARG A 821 -17.78 53.20 -21.44
C ARG A 821 -16.53 53.40 -22.31
N PHE A 822 -16.66 53.30 -23.63
CA PHE A 822 -15.57 53.50 -24.59
C PHE A 822 -14.97 54.90 -24.49
N LYS A 823 -15.78 55.96 -24.31
CA LYS A 823 -15.27 57.33 -24.12
C LYS A 823 -14.26 57.40 -22.97
N ALA A 824 -14.59 56.85 -21.80
CA ALA A 824 -13.70 56.87 -20.64
C ALA A 824 -12.36 56.15 -20.92
N HIS A 825 -12.42 54.99 -21.58
CA HIS A 825 -11.23 54.23 -21.95
C HIS A 825 -10.40 54.91 -23.04
N ALA A 826 -11.03 55.39 -24.11
CA ALA A 826 -10.37 56.10 -25.20
C ALA A 826 -9.66 57.35 -24.68
N SER A 827 -10.32 58.18 -23.86
CA SER A 827 -9.70 59.38 -23.28
C SER A 827 -8.47 59.06 -22.42
N ARG A 828 -8.47 57.93 -21.70
CA ARG A 828 -7.33 57.53 -20.87
C ARG A 828 -6.16 56.98 -21.68
N TYR A 829 -6.44 56.20 -22.72
CA TYR A 829 -5.41 55.47 -23.47
C TYR A 829 -4.86 56.25 -24.67
N TYR A 830 -5.59 57.26 -25.17
CA TYR A 830 -5.26 57.95 -26.41
C TYR A 830 -3.79 58.40 -26.52
N PRO A 831 -3.18 59.10 -25.53
CA PRO A 831 -1.78 59.50 -25.64
C PRO A 831 -0.83 58.30 -25.79
N LEU A 832 -1.08 57.23 -25.04
CA LEU A 832 -0.26 56.02 -25.07
C LEU A 832 -0.41 55.25 -26.38
N LEU A 833 -1.61 55.20 -26.95
CA LEU A 833 -1.85 54.57 -28.25
C LEU A 833 -1.18 55.36 -29.39
N CYS A 834 -1.07 56.68 -29.27
CA CYS A 834 -0.33 57.50 -30.24
C CYS A 834 1.17 57.17 -30.21
N GLU A 835 1.75 57.01 -29.03
CA GLU A 835 3.14 56.55 -28.89
C GLU A 835 3.35 55.13 -29.44
N ILE A 836 2.37 54.23 -29.29
CA ILE A 836 2.44 52.88 -29.87
C ILE A 836 2.61 52.93 -31.39
N MET A 837 2.06 53.93 -32.09
CA MET A 837 2.21 54.04 -33.56
C MET A 837 3.65 54.26 -34.01
N GLN A 838 4.54 54.71 -33.11
CA GLN A 838 5.96 54.88 -33.40
C GLN A 838 6.73 53.55 -33.27
N VAL A 839 6.12 52.51 -32.71
CA VAL A 839 6.70 51.17 -32.59
C VAL A 839 6.40 50.36 -33.85
N ASP A 840 7.33 49.52 -34.28
CA ASP A 840 7.05 48.58 -35.36
C ASP A 840 6.14 47.44 -34.85
N LEU A 841 4.94 47.34 -35.40
CA LEU A 841 3.88 46.45 -34.95
C LEU A 841 3.56 45.40 -36.02
N ILE A 842 3.08 44.23 -35.62
CA ILE A 842 2.55 43.27 -36.60
C ILE A 842 1.28 43.81 -37.30
N PRO A 843 0.97 43.37 -38.53
CA PRO A 843 -0.20 43.84 -39.28
C PRO A 843 -1.53 43.78 -38.50
N GLU A 844 -1.72 42.73 -37.70
CA GLU A 844 -2.89 42.50 -36.87
C GLU A 844 -3.09 43.62 -35.83
N LEU A 845 -2.03 44.03 -35.12
CA LEU A 845 -2.12 45.14 -34.17
C LEU A 845 -2.41 46.47 -34.87
N ARG A 846 -1.79 46.72 -36.03
CA ARG A 846 -2.04 47.94 -36.80
C ARG A 846 -3.51 48.01 -37.25
N SER A 847 -4.08 46.88 -37.67
CA SER A 847 -5.51 46.76 -38.03
C SER A 847 -6.42 47.11 -36.86
N VAL A 848 -6.18 46.54 -35.67
CA VAL A 848 -7.02 46.80 -34.49
C VAL A 848 -6.85 48.24 -33.99
N LEU A 849 -5.64 48.80 -34.01
CA LEU A 849 -5.40 50.21 -33.66
C LEU A 849 -6.12 51.16 -34.63
N ARG A 850 -6.11 50.85 -35.94
CA ARG A 850 -6.88 51.62 -36.93
C ARG A 850 -8.37 51.59 -36.60
N LYS A 851 -8.93 50.42 -36.28
CA LYS A 851 -10.35 50.29 -35.85
C LYS A 851 -10.63 51.13 -34.59
N PHE A 852 -9.69 51.16 -33.64
CA PHE A 852 -9.79 51.97 -32.43
C PHE A 852 -9.89 53.46 -32.75
N TYR A 853 -8.97 54.00 -33.57
CA TYR A 853 -8.98 55.42 -33.94
C TYR A 853 -10.21 55.82 -34.76
N LEU A 854 -10.67 54.96 -35.67
CA LEU A 854 -11.92 55.19 -36.41
C LEU A 854 -13.12 55.25 -35.45
N ARG A 855 -13.17 54.36 -34.44
CA ARG A 855 -14.23 54.39 -33.43
C ARG A 855 -14.18 55.66 -32.56
N ILE A 856 -13.00 56.17 -32.22
CA ILE A 856 -12.88 57.49 -31.57
C ILE A 856 -13.52 58.58 -32.44
N GLY A 857 -13.23 58.57 -33.74
CA GLY A 857 -13.80 59.52 -34.70
C GLY A 857 -15.33 59.57 -34.65
N PHE A 858 -15.97 58.40 -34.59
CA PHE A 858 -17.42 58.25 -34.48
C PHE A 858 -17.96 58.64 -33.09
N VAL A 859 -17.43 58.04 -32.03
CA VAL A 859 -17.97 58.16 -30.66
C VAL A 859 -17.78 59.57 -30.07
N PHE A 860 -16.70 60.26 -30.46
CA PHE A 860 -16.44 61.65 -30.07
C PHE A 860 -16.90 62.68 -31.12
N GLN A 861 -17.54 62.23 -32.21
CA GLN A 861 -18.05 63.08 -33.28
C GLN A 861 -16.97 63.96 -33.93
N ILE A 862 -15.75 63.43 -34.08
CA ILE A 862 -14.61 64.12 -34.71
C ILE A 862 -14.70 64.02 -36.24
N ALA A 863 -15.31 62.95 -36.77
CA ALA A 863 -15.52 62.75 -38.21
C ALA A 863 -16.94 62.22 -38.50
N GLN A 864 -17.61 62.76 -39.52
CA GLN A 864 -18.87 62.23 -40.07
C GLN A 864 -18.56 61.20 -41.15
N LEU A 865 -19.20 60.02 -41.09
CA LEU A 865 -19.16 59.06 -42.21
C LEU A 865 -19.90 59.65 -43.43
N PRO A 866 -19.52 59.30 -44.66
CA PRO A 866 -20.34 59.60 -45.83
C PRO A 866 -21.72 58.94 -45.68
N ASP A 867 -22.81 59.69 -45.88
CA ASP A 867 -24.18 59.17 -45.91
C ASP A 867 -24.28 58.04 -46.95
N THR A 868 -24.49 56.79 -46.50
CA THR A 868 -24.88 55.66 -47.36
C THR A 868 -26.40 55.59 -47.56
N SER A 869 -27.11 56.71 -47.45
CA SER A 869 -28.54 56.82 -47.76
C SER A 869 -28.77 57.70 -48.99
N GLN A 870 -28.42 57.20 -50.17
CA GLN A 870 -29.12 57.55 -51.40
C GLN A 870 -29.75 56.27 -51.96
N PRO A 871 -31.08 56.23 -52.20
CA PRO A 871 -31.69 55.10 -52.89
C PRO A 871 -31.25 55.13 -54.35
N GLU A 872 -30.71 54.01 -54.83
CA GLU A 872 -30.38 53.78 -56.23
C GLU A 872 -31.60 54.10 -57.12
N GLN A 873 -31.40 54.98 -58.10
CA GLN A 873 -32.37 55.23 -59.16
C GLN A 873 -32.49 53.98 -60.04
N GLU A 874 -33.72 53.53 -60.26
CA GLU A 874 -34.09 52.47 -61.21
C GLU A 874 -33.54 52.75 -62.63
N PRO A 875 -33.01 51.74 -63.34
CA PRO A 875 -32.82 51.84 -64.78
C PRO A 875 -34.08 51.37 -65.54
N GLU A 876 -34.57 52.19 -66.46
CA GLU A 876 -35.58 51.82 -67.46
C GLU A 876 -35.06 50.74 -68.45
N PRO A 877 -35.96 49.96 -69.08
CA PRO A 877 -35.60 48.76 -69.84
C PRO A 877 -35.27 49.07 -71.31
N GLY A 878 -34.18 48.48 -71.80
CA GLY A 878 -33.75 48.56 -73.20
C GLY A 878 -33.07 47.28 -73.68
N LEU A 879 -33.89 46.41 -74.26
CA LEU A 879 -33.65 45.35 -75.25
C LEU A 879 -32.31 45.33 -76.03
N GLU A 880 -31.74 44.12 -76.12
CA GLU A 880 -31.13 43.40 -77.29
C GLU A 880 -29.76 42.76 -76.95
N VAL A 881 -29.63 41.43 -76.81
CA VAL A 881 -29.58 40.32 -77.81
C VAL A 881 -28.18 39.68 -77.76
N GLU A 882 -28.19 38.33 -77.61
CA GLU A 882 -27.17 37.31 -77.95
C GLU A 882 -25.75 37.40 -77.38
N VAL A 883 -25.32 36.35 -76.65
CA VAL A 883 -24.24 35.45 -77.12
C VAL A 883 -24.46 34.03 -76.55
N GLU A 884 -24.24 33.07 -77.44
CA GLU A 884 -24.40 31.63 -77.38
C GLU A 884 -23.66 30.89 -76.25
N VAL A 885 -24.28 29.76 -75.90
CA VAL A 885 -23.75 28.63 -75.14
C VAL A 885 -22.88 27.76 -76.06
N GLU A 886 -21.64 27.43 -75.67
CA GLU A 886 -21.08 26.12 -76.02
C GLU A 886 -20.06 25.54 -75.02
N ARG A 887 -20.45 24.38 -74.46
CA ARG A 887 -19.72 23.14 -74.10
C ARG A 887 -18.20 23.21 -73.79
N GLY A 888 -17.69 22.49 -72.78
CA GLY A 888 -18.30 21.43 -71.99
C GLY A 888 -17.32 20.64 -71.12
N LYS A 889 -17.93 19.71 -70.36
CA LYS A 889 -17.42 18.44 -69.79
C LYS A 889 -16.20 18.48 -68.87
N VAL A 890 -16.46 18.25 -67.58
CA VAL A 890 -15.65 17.33 -66.78
C VAL A 890 -16.58 16.26 -66.21
N ALA A 891 -16.37 15.02 -66.63
CA ALA A 891 -17.03 13.82 -66.13
C ALA A 891 -16.42 13.38 -64.79
N GLY A 892 -17.24 12.77 -63.95
CA GLY A 892 -16.88 12.28 -62.64
C GLY A 892 -16.41 10.83 -62.61
N GLU A 893 -16.59 10.28 -61.41
CA GLU A 893 -16.38 8.89 -60.94
C GLU A 893 -14.94 8.56 -60.52
N GLN A 894 -14.68 7.78 -59.47
CA GLN A 894 -15.43 7.22 -58.34
C GLN A 894 -14.40 6.61 -57.37
N ALA A 895 -14.79 6.54 -56.10
CA ALA A 895 -14.36 5.67 -55.00
C ALA A 895 -13.24 4.61 -55.20
N GLN A 896 -12.29 4.58 -54.25
CA GLN A 896 -12.16 3.50 -53.25
C GLN A 896 -11.38 3.96 -52.02
#